data_AF-A0AAD2CGA8-F1
#
_entry.id   AF-A0AAD2CGA8-F1
#
_cell.length_a   1.000
_cell.length_b   1.000
_cell.length_c   1.000
_cell.angle_alpha   90.00
_cell.angle_beta   90.00
_cell.angle_gamma   90.00
#
_symmetry.space_group_name_H-M   'P 1'
#
loop_
_entity.id
_entity.type
_entity.pdbx_description
1 polymer ?
#
loop_
_entity_poly.entity_id
_entity_poly.type
_entity_poly.pdbx_seq_one_letter_code
_entity_poly.pdbx_strand_id
1 'polypeptide(L)'
;MLKWSHTLVLCLSSLIIISHTNAQGTDLGGGIVTRTNVKYMADLTLDVKDMTQSFGNSDLVLDIYDNGRNAQQPSGLKFKLKELSDLMSNKGITEATPTYLFQLYGLAEESTDLNKVAQQFSYANNNVRVAITGGKDHAPQATLVFTLWMYAAHVLYEGIEQCQKMTEADNPELLNLGGGGIDEFIALWIGSGETHAGTDGFGLYALTQKAASRFDGGYIGGEAIANNAIKLLYHEGSQYLSVNGACTKDVSDTPKLLYSVASRIMSIMYIPLIQMLIDSILSQDAEMTVLYATAIIPQATQCRVTTYNRLREHLLTGIPRFDKTEIILRDIQDIYACFGLMCEDVGAYMNMPEGINFPFCTIAKSDATMAGYRPTSDVLPVAQIDLDIAQMRILTKLGNFKYAKYWFKYGRNSPVQRDSDNDLHSFYSLSDLSVASSRKNAEDIYLDFVAYFNDVNYAQGIIMGALEGTGKWGLKSIEQRSAVATESSAFLVVYLHMIAQINDAVNQCKNEKSEGEYDLTHPWDEVAALVIGSLEGIQEGGATDGRDGQLIWGLNTRRGFQFQTLNDQGYSKTNSDLIDALWAGRGEIDALDCDRLESTANNIKRLTLIPLLQSVVRYAVLNEGLEATSTREDLALGETYALAVLPIIDAVDENSGEVIRENMIHNDNLKPVSAGAQAVADAVGTAAEALGIRCSHLGSTSQADPCRNIVSSSSASSQMSLLFPSSIGLVASIWYMLL
;
A
#
# COMPACT_ATOMS: atom_id res chain seq x y z
N MET A 1 7.28 -39.09 34.26
CA MET A 1 6.91 -40.35 33.58
C MET A 1 5.76 -40.00 32.65
N LEU A 2 5.79 -40.11 31.33
CA LEU A 2 6.76 -40.57 30.34
C LEU A 2 6.40 -39.82 29.04
N LYS A 3 7.39 -39.20 28.41
CA LYS A 3 7.32 -38.58 27.07
C LYS A 3 7.06 -39.66 26.01
N TRP A 4 6.24 -39.38 25.01
CA TRP A 4 6.34 -40.00 23.69
C TRP A 4 6.24 -38.94 22.59
N SER A 5 7.32 -38.86 21.82
CA SER A 5 7.59 -38.03 20.65
C SER A 5 6.94 -38.63 19.41
N HIS A 6 6.17 -37.85 18.65
CA HIS A 6 5.86 -38.17 17.26
C HIS A 6 6.82 -37.41 16.33
N THR A 7 8.00 -37.98 16.20
CA THR A 7 8.99 -37.69 15.16
C THR A 7 9.25 -39.03 14.48
N LEU A 8 8.68 -39.24 13.29
CA LEU A 8 9.05 -40.21 12.22
C LEU A 8 7.80 -40.53 11.39
N VAL A 9 7.60 -39.78 10.30
CA VAL A 9 7.14 -40.34 9.02
C VAL A 9 7.96 -39.64 7.92
N LEU A 10 9.25 -39.97 7.91
CA LEU A 10 10.17 -39.74 6.81
C LEU A 10 10.53 -41.14 6.29
N CYS A 11 10.48 -41.32 4.97
CA CYS A 11 10.75 -42.55 4.21
C CYS A 11 9.74 -43.70 4.39
N LEU A 12 8.73 -43.78 3.51
CA LEU A 12 8.36 -44.98 2.73
C LEU A 12 6.99 -44.80 2.05
N SER A 13 6.99 -44.33 0.81
CA SER A 13 5.95 -44.68 -0.18
C SER A 13 6.42 -44.27 -1.59
N SER A 14 7.45 -44.96 -2.07
CA SER A 14 7.71 -45.08 -3.50
C SER A 14 6.72 -46.08 -4.10
N LEU A 15 6.19 -45.75 -5.28
CA LEU A 15 5.29 -46.53 -6.15
C LEU A 15 3.80 -46.53 -5.78
N ILE A 16 3.11 -45.50 -6.25
CA ILE A 16 1.80 -45.68 -6.90
C ILE A 16 1.94 -45.08 -8.31
N ILE A 17 1.97 -45.97 -9.31
CA ILE A 17 1.93 -45.61 -10.72
C ILE A 17 0.48 -45.21 -11.04
N ILE A 18 0.22 -43.90 -11.06
CA ILE A 18 -0.95 -43.35 -11.73
C ILE A 18 -0.49 -42.98 -13.13
N SER A 19 -1.11 -43.58 -14.14
CA SER A 19 -0.92 -43.18 -15.54
C SER A 19 -1.42 -41.75 -15.72
N HIS A 20 -0.50 -40.79 -15.76
CA HIS A 20 -0.73 -39.43 -16.21
C HIS A 20 0.16 -39.18 -17.43
N THR A 21 -0.43 -38.58 -18.45
CA THR A 21 0.26 -38.12 -19.67
C THR A 21 1.49 -37.28 -19.29
N ASN A 22 2.67 -37.70 -19.78
CA ASN A 22 3.96 -37.04 -19.57
C ASN A 22 3.90 -35.53 -19.91
N ALA A 23 3.83 -34.67 -18.89
CA ALA A 23 4.42 -33.34 -18.94
C ALA A 23 5.68 -33.41 -18.07
N GLN A 24 6.85 -33.58 -18.69
CA GLN A 24 8.11 -33.45 -17.98
C GLN A 24 8.28 -31.97 -17.58
N GLY A 25 8.43 -31.71 -16.29
CA GLY A 25 8.86 -30.42 -15.76
C GLY A 25 10.18 -29.95 -16.39
N THR A 26 10.46 -28.66 -16.32
CA THR A 26 11.72 -28.09 -16.80
C THR A 26 12.75 -28.06 -15.67
N ASP A 27 13.90 -28.70 -15.86
CA ASP A 27 15.06 -28.53 -14.98
C ASP A 27 15.78 -27.24 -15.38
N LEU A 28 15.76 -26.25 -14.48
CA LEU A 28 16.39 -24.95 -14.67
C LEU A 28 17.80 -24.89 -14.06
N GLY A 29 18.26 -25.97 -13.42
CA GLY A 29 19.49 -26.00 -12.64
C GLY A 29 19.33 -25.37 -11.24
N GLY A 30 20.41 -25.37 -10.46
CA GLY A 30 20.45 -24.72 -9.15
C GLY A 30 19.47 -25.29 -8.10
N GLY A 31 18.99 -26.53 -8.31
CA GLY A 31 18.02 -27.22 -7.44
C GLY A 31 16.55 -27.02 -7.82
N ILE A 32 16.25 -26.38 -8.95
CA ILE A 32 14.89 -26.03 -9.35
C ILE A 32 14.43 -26.87 -10.54
N VAL A 33 13.37 -27.65 -10.31
CA VAL A 33 12.63 -28.38 -11.35
C VAL A 33 11.17 -27.96 -11.25
N THR A 34 10.62 -27.46 -12.36
CA THR A 34 9.25 -26.94 -12.39
C THR A 34 8.21 -28.05 -12.49
N ARG A 35 6.94 -27.75 -12.16
CA ARG A 35 5.83 -28.71 -12.27
C ARG A 35 5.34 -28.82 -13.71
N THR A 36 5.42 -27.73 -14.47
CA THR A 36 5.05 -27.68 -15.90
C THR A 36 6.24 -27.44 -16.81
N ASN A 37 6.06 -27.67 -18.12
CA ASN A 37 7.09 -27.37 -19.12
C ASN A 37 7.09 -25.88 -19.47
N VAL A 38 8.04 -25.15 -18.91
CA VAL A 38 8.22 -23.69 -19.06
C VAL A 38 9.56 -23.35 -19.73
N LYS A 39 10.20 -24.32 -20.39
CA LYS A 39 11.49 -24.12 -21.07
C LYS A 39 11.48 -22.93 -22.04
N TYR A 40 10.38 -22.72 -22.75
CA TYR A 40 10.25 -21.60 -23.68
C TYR A 40 10.31 -20.22 -23.01
N MET A 41 9.91 -20.11 -21.75
CA MET A 41 10.06 -18.89 -20.95
C MET A 41 11.53 -18.69 -20.55
N ALA A 42 12.19 -19.75 -20.09
CA ALA A 42 13.61 -19.71 -19.74
C ALA A 42 14.51 -19.38 -20.94
N ASP A 43 14.18 -19.88 -22.13
CA ASP A 43 14.95 -19.66 -23.36
C ASP A 43 14.95 -18.20 -23.85
N LEU A 44 14.10 -17.32 -23.29
CA LEU A 44 14.15 -15.88 -23.58
C LEU A 44 15.46 -15.22 -23.13
N THR A 45 16.14 -15.75 -22.10
CA THR A 45 17.44 -15.22 -21.68
C THR A 45 18.54 -15.51 -22.71
N LEU A 46 18.37 -16.52 -23.56
CA LEU A 46 19.28 -16.78 -24.68
C LEU A 46 19.16 -15.70 -25.77
N ASP A 47 17.97 -15.12 -25.96
CA ASP A 47 17.82 -13.96 -26.84
C ASP A 47 18.54 -12.73 -26.25
N VAL A 48 18.47 -12.51 -24.92
CA VAL A 48 19.23 -11.43 -24.25
C VAL A 48 20.75 -11.67 -24.36
N LYS A 49 21.20 -12.91 -24.27
CA LYS A 49 22.59 -13.30 -24.54
C LYS A 49 23.00 -12.93 -25.97
N ASP A 50 22.19 -13.31 -26.95
CA ASP A 50 22.47 -13.01 -28.37
C ASP A 50 22.51 -11.49 -28.61
N MET A 51 21.67 -10.70 -27.94
CA MET A 51 21.72 -9.23 -27.96
C MET A 51 23.07 -8.72 -27.41
N THR A 52 23.50 -9.26 -26.27
CA THR A 52 24.78 -8.89 -25.62
C THR A 52 25.97 -9.20 -26.52
N GLN A 53 25.98 -10.37 -27.17
CA GLN A 53 27.03 -10.79 -28.10
C GLN A 53 27.02 -10.04 -29.43
N SER A 54 25.88 -9.44 -29.78
CA SER A 54 25.68 -8.66 -31.00
C SER A 54 25.90 -7.15 -30.79
N PHE A 55 26.44 -6.75 -29.63
CA PHE A 55 26.71 -5.34 -29.32
C PHE A 55 27.55 -4.67 -30.42
N GLY A 56 27.20 -3.42 -30.75
CA GLY A 56 27.79 -2.67 -31.87
C GLY A 56 27.08 -2.88 -33.21
N ASN A 57 26.07 -3.77 -33.29
CA ASN A 57 25.20 -3.92 -34.46
C ASN A 57 23.72 -3.73 -34.07
N SER A 58 23.27 -2.48 -34.02
CA SER A 58 21.91 -2.13 -33.60
C SER A 58 20.81 -2.82 -34.41
N ASP A 59 20.99 -3.02 -35.71
CA ASP A 59 20.01 -3.71 -36.56
C ASP A 59 19.84 -5.17 -36.14
N LEU A 60 20.95 -5.85 -35.84
CA LEU A 60 20.94 -7.25 -35.40
C LEU A 60 20.32 -7.39 -34.01
N VAL A 61 20.66 -6.49 -33.08
CA VAL A 61 20.09 -6.45 -31.73
C VAL A 61 18.58 -6.18 -31.78
N LEU A 62 18.15 -5.27 -32.66
CA LEU A 62 16.74 -4.96 -32.87
C LEU A 62 15.96 -6.15 -33.45
N ASP A 63 16.54 -6.86 -34.42
CA ASP A 63 15.95 -8.08 -34.97
C ASP A 63 15.77 -9.16 -33.91
N ILE A 64 16.76 -9.37 -33.04
CA ILE A 64 16.63 -10.33 -31.93
C ILE A 64 15.47 -9.95 -31.01
N TYR A 65 15.39 -8.68 -30.61
CA TYR A 65 14.32 -8.19 -29.73
C TYR A 65 12.92 -8.34 -30.35
N ASP A 66 12.79 -8.02 -31.64
CA ASP A 66 11.51 -7.97 -32.35
C ASP A 66 11.04 -9.33 -32.89
N ASN A 67 11.97 -10.22 -33.25
CA ASN A 67 11.66 -11.46 -33.96
C ASN A 67 12.05 -12.73 -33.19
N GLY A 68 12.90 -12.63 -32.17
CA GLY A 68 13.34 -13.76 -31.33
C GLY A 68 14.18 -14.79 -32.10
N ARG A 69 15.04 -15.51 -31.38
CA ARG A 69 15.88 -16.58 -31.97
C ARG A 69 15.72 -17.92 -31.29
N ASN A 70 15.56 -17.92 -29.98
CA ASN A 70 15.72 -19.12 -29.17
C ASN A 70 14.40 -19.62 -28.57
N ALA A 71 13.54 -18.74 -28.08
CA ALA A 71 12.31 -19.13 -27.39
C ALA A 71 11.18 -19.54 -28.37
N GLN A 72 10.55 -20.70 -28.10
CA GLN A 72 9.45 -21.24 -28.90
C GLN A 72 8.35 -21.82 -28.00
N GLN A 73 7.13 -21.26 -28.11
CA GLN A 73 5.96 -21.70 -27.36
C GLN A 73 5.61 -23.16 -27.68
N PRO A 74 4.83 -23.85 -26.82
CA PRO A 74 4.32 -25.20 -27.12
C PRO A 74 3.52 -25.32 -28.42
N SER A 75 2.96 -24.21 -28.90
CA SER A 75 2.27 -24.10 -30.20
C SER A 75 3.21 -24.21 -31.42
N GLY A 76 4.53 -24.14 -31.21
CA GLY A 76 5.55 -24.06 -32.26
C GLY A 76 5.82 -22.64 -32.75
N LEU A 77 5.09 -21.62 -32.26
CA LEU A 77 5.36 -20.23 -32.57
C LEU A 77 6.55 -19.69 -31.77
N LYS A 78 7.39 -18.86 -32.42
CA LYS A 78 8.46 -18.15 -31.72
C LYS A 78 7.86 -17.24 -30.66
N PHE A 79 8.47 -17.23 -29.48
CA PHE A 79 8.15 -16.30 -28.41
C PHE A 79 9.22 -15.22 -28.35
N LYS A 80 8.82 -13.95 -28.23
CA LYS A 80 9.71 -12.81 -28.48
C LYS A 80 9.77 -11.90 -27.28
N LEU A 81 10.92 -11.26 -27.08
CA LEU A 81 11.10 -10.29 -26.00
C LEU A 81 10.10 -9.13 -26.08
N LYS A 82 9.92 -8.53 -27.27
CA LYS A 82 8.91 -7.48 -27.50
C LYS A 82 7.49 -7.93 -27.11
N GLU A 83 7.14 -9.19 -27.37
CA GLU A 83 5.79 -9.72 -27.16
C GLU A 83 5.39 -9.70 -25.69
N LEU A 84 6.34 -9.82 -24.76
CA LEU A 84 6.07 -9.72 -23.32
C LEU A 84 5.42 -8.37 -22.95
N SER A 85 5.98 -7.29 -23.47
CA SER A 85 5.45 -5.93 -23.26
C SER A 85 4.10 -5.73 -23.96
N ASP A 86 3.93 -6.31 -25.15
CA ASP A 86 2.67 -6.22 -25.90
C ASP A 86 1.53 -6.94 -25.16
N LEU A 87 1.80 -8.13 -24.60
CA LEU A 87 0.82 -8.90 -23.82
C LEU A 87 0.30 -8.13 -22.60
N MET A 88 1.19 -7.45 -21.87
CA MET A 88 0.80 -6.60 -20.74
C MET A 88 -0.01 -5.38 -21.20
N SER A 89 0.42 -4.73 -22.29
CA SER A 89 -0.25 -3.55 -22.85
C SER A 89 -1.66 -3.84 -23.35
N ASN A 90 -1.88 -5.02 -23.94
CA ASN A 90 -3.16 -5.40 -24.54
C ASN A 90 -4.28 -5.64 -23.50
N LYS A 91 -3.96 -5.80 -22.22
CA LYS A 91 -4.96 -5.96 -21.15
C LYS A 91 -5.73 -4.66 -20.85
N GLY A 92 -5.14 -3.50 -21.12
CA GLY A 92 -5.72 -2.22 -20.73
C GLY A 92 -5.59 -1.94 -19.23
N ILE A 93 -6.03 -0.75 -18.80
CA ILE A 93 -5.77 -0.23 -17.44
C ILE A 93 -6.53 -1.02 -16.37
N THR A 94 -7.80 -1.34 -16.61
CA THR A 94 -8.69 -1.98 -15.64
C THR A 94 -8.31 -3.43 -15.35
N GLU A 95 -7.59 -4.08 -16.27
CA GLU A 95 -7.14 -5.47 -16.16
C GLU A 95 -5.62 -5.61 -15.98
N ALA A 96 -4.88 -4.49 -15.99
CA ALA A 96 -3.44 -4.48 -15.78
C ALA A 96 -3.09 -5.05 -14.39
N THR A 97 -2.02 -5.84 -14.33
CA THR A 97 -1.51 -6.36 -13.04
C THR A 97 -0.92 -5.23 -12.19
N PRO A 98 -1.01 -5.28 -10.86
CA PRO A 98 -0.68 -4.16 -9.97
C PRO A 98 0.68 -3.52 -10.21
N THR A 99 1.77 -4.29 -10.27
CA THR A 99 3.13 -3.76 -10.48
C THR A 99 3.25 -2.98 -11.80
N TYR A 100 2.62 -3.48 -12.87
CA TYR A 100 2.58 -2.77 -14.15
C TYR A 100 1.72 -1.52 -14.06
N LEU A 101 0.57 -1.57 -13.41
CA LEU A 101 -0.31 -0.41 -13.26
C LEU A 101 0.34 0.71 -12.43
N PHE A 102 1.02 0.39 -11.32
CA PHE A 102 1.79 1.37 -10.54
C PHE A 102 2.92 2.00 -11.37
N GLN A 103 3.58 1.22 -12.23
CA GLN A 103 4.58 1.74 -13.16
C GLN A 103 3.98 2.81 -14.08
N LEU A 104 2.85 2.49 -14.71
CA LEU A 104 2.18 3.40 -15.64
C LEU A 104 1.66 4.65 -14.93
N TYR A 105 1.12 4.50 -13.72
CA TYR A 105 0.63 5.59 -12.90
C TYR A 105 1.74 6.58 -12.53
N GLY A 106 2.90 6.08 -12.09
CA GLY A 106 4.06 6.92 -11.83
C GLY A 106 4.64 7.57 -13.08
N LEU A 107 4.74 6.85 -14.20
CA LEU A 107 5.17 7.44 -15.47
C LEU A 107 4.20 8.50 -15.99
N ALA A 108 2.92 8.39 -15.66
CA ALA A 108 1.88 9.37 -15.96
C ALA A 108 1.83 10.54 -14.95
N GLU A 109 2.79 10.62 -14.04
CA GLU A 109 2.90 11.67 -13.01
C GLU A 109 1.67 11.71 -12.12
N GLU A 110 1.29 10.54 -11.57
CA GLU A 110 0.22 10.40 -10.60
C GLU A 110 -1.18 10.78 -11.14
N SER A 111 -1.30 10.84 -12.48
CA SER A 111 -2.53 11.22 -13.13
C SER A 111 -3.56 10.10 -13.10
N THR A 112 -4.79 10.48 -12.77
CA THR A 112 -5.97 9.62 -12.89
C THR A 112 -6.65 9.75 -14.25
N ASP A 113 -6.10 10.56 -15.17
CA ASP A 113 -6.56 10.59 -16.57
C ASP A 113 -6.10 9.31 -17.27
N LEU A 114 -7.05 8.42 -17.53
CA LEU A 114 -6.83 7.13 -18.16
C LEU A 114 -6.16 7.26 -19.53
N ASN A 115 -6.34 8.37 -20.25
CA ASN A 115 -5.64 8.57 -21.53
C ASN A 115 -4.15 8.84 -21.31
N LYS A 116 -3.79 9.64 -20.30
CA LYS A 116 -2.38 9.93 -19.95
C LYS A 116 -1.67 8.66 -19.45
N VAL A 117 -2.37 7.82 -18.69
CA VAL A 117 -1.86 6.51 -18.23
C VAL A 117 -1.70 5.55 -19.41
N ALA A 118 -2.69 5.44 -20.30
CA ALA A 118 -2.62 4.55 -21.46
C ALA A 118 -1.49 4.90 -22.44
N GLN A 119 -1.10 6.17 -22.55
CA GLN A 119 0.05 6.59 -23.35
C GLN A 119 1.37 5.96 -22.87
N GLN A 120 1.44 5.50 -21.62
CA GLN A 120 2.63 4.87 -21.06
C GLN A 120 2.72 3.35 -21.35
N PHE A 121 1.72 2.72 -21.98
CA PHE A 121 1.73 1.26 -22.19
C PHE A 121 3.00 0.74 -22.88
N SER A 122 3.48 1.48 -23.86
CA SER A 122 4.68 1.10 -24.61
C SER A 122 5.99 1.47 -23.90
N TYR A 123 6.01 1.87 -22.62
CA TYR A 123 7.21 2.40 -21.97
C TYR A 123 8.39 1.43 -22.07
N ALA A 124 8.19 0.13 -21.81
CA ALA A 124 9.25 -0.85 -21.84
C ALA A 124 9.85 -0.99 -23.24
N ASN A 125 8.99 -1.23 -24.24
CA ASN A 125 9.39 -1.31 -25.64
C ASN A 125 10.09 -0.02 -26.12
N ASN A 126 9.59 1.15 -25.75
CA ASN A 126 10.15 2.43 -26.13
C ASN A 126 11.55 2.61 -25.55
N ASN A 127 11.73 2.38 -24.25
CA ASN A 127 13.02 2.52 -23.59
C ASN A 127 14.06 1.54 -24.14
N VAL A 128 13.70 0.28 -24.34
CA VAL A 128 14.59 -0.72 -24.93
C VAL A 128 15.00 -0.32 -26.35
N ARG A 129 14.03 0.07 -27.21
CA ARG A 129 14.34 0.48 -28.59
C ARG A 129 15.22 1.73 -28.64
N VAL A 130 15.01 2.70 -27.77
CA VAL A 130 15.85 3.90 -27.67
C VAL A 130 17.29 3.51 -27.30
N ALA A 131 17.48 2.60 -26.34
CA ALA A 131 18.81 2.09 -25.99
C ALA A 131 19.47 1.37 -27.19
N ILE A 132 18.75 0.49 -27.90
CA ILE A 132 19.27 -0.26 -29.05
C ILE A 132 19.68 0.69 -30.20
N THR A 133 18.77 1.57 -30.61
CA THR A 133 18.97 2.48 -31.75
C THR A 133 19.96 3.60 -31.45
N GLY A 134 20.09 3.97 -30.18
CA GLY A 134 21.15 4.86 -29.69
C GLY A 134 22.53 4.20 -29.59
N GLY A 135 22.65 2.90 -29.90
CA GLY A 135 23.90 2.15 -29.83
C GLY A 135 24.44 1.99 -28.41
N LYS A 136 23.55 2.00 -27.41
CA LYS A 136 23.91 1.92 -26.00
C LYS A 136 24.31 0.51 -25.60
N ASP A 137 25.39 0.40 -24.85
CA ASP A 137 25.91 -0.87 -24.30
C ASP A 137 24.99 -1.50 -23.27
N HIS A 138 24.19 -0.68 -22.59
CA HIS A 138 23.19 -1.12 -21.62
C HIS A 138 21.86 -1.61 -22.23
N ALA A 139 21.73 -1.74 -23.55
CA ALA A 139 20.48 -2.18 -24.18
C ALA A 139 19.99 -3.56 -23.70
N PRO A 140 20.85 -4.60 -23.55
CA PRO A 140 20.44 -5.88 -22.95
C PRO A 140 19.94 -5.72 -21.50
N GLN A 141 20.57 -4.86 -20.70
CA GLN A 141 20.16 -4.57 -19.34
C GLN A 141 18.80 -3.86 -19.31
N ALA A 142 18.54 -2.94 -20.23
CA ALA A 142 17.22 -2.31 -20.37
C ALA A 142 16.14 -3.35 -20.68
N THR A 143 16.43 -4.37 -21.50
CA THR A 143 15.52 -5.49 -21.77
C THR A 143 15.24 -6.31 -20.51
N LEU A 144 16.25 -6.61 -19.70
CA LEU A 144 16.04 -7.30 -18.43
C LEU A 144 15.13 -6.51 -17.49
N VAL A 145 15.43 -5.23 -17.29
CA VAL A 145 14.78 -4.39 -16.28
C VAL A 145 13.36 -3.97 -16.69
N PHE A 146 13.15 -3.58 -17.95
CA PHE A 146 11.84 -3.08 -18.37
C PHE A 146 10.92 -4.18 -18.93
N THR A 147 11.48 -5.24 -19.50
CA THR A 147 10.70 -6.28 -20.19
C THR A 147 10.60 -7.54 -19.35
N LEU A 148 11.72 -8.22 -19.05
CA LEU A 148 11.66 -9.49 -18.32
C LEU A 148 11.20 -9.31 -16.87
N TRP A 149 11.75 -8.35 -16.13
CA TRP A 149 11.41 -8.13 -14.73
C TRP A 149 9.92 -7.79 -14.56
N MET A 150 9.41 -6.88 -15.40
CA MET A 150 7.99 -6.49 -15.35
C MET A 150 7.06 -7.63 -15.76
N TYR A 151 7.44 -8.43 -16.76
CA TYR A 151 6.64 -9.59 -17.15
C TYR A 151 6.72 -10.74 -16.13
N ALA A 152 7.84 -10.92 -15.44
CA ALA A 152 7.96 -11.85 -14.32
C ALA A 152 7.01 -11.47 -13.17
N ALA A 153 6.90 -10.18 -12.86
CA ALA A 153 5.90 -9.67 -11.91
C ALA A 153 4.46 -9.90 -12.40
N HIS A 154 4.22 -9.69 -13.69
CA HIS A 154 2.92 -9.88 -14.33
C HIS A 154 2.40 -11.31 -14.18
N VAL A 155 3.22 -12.32 -14.48
CA VAL A 155 2.77 -13.72 -14.46
C VAL A 155 2.44 -14.23 -13.05
N LEU A 156 3.06 -13.68 -11.99
CA LEU A 156 2.71 -14.00 -10.61
C LEU A 156 1.26 -13.60 -10.30
N TYR A 157 0.87 -12.37 -10.65
CA TYR A 157 -0.51 -11.89 -10.42
C TYR A 157 -1.53 -12.59 -11.31
N GLU A 158 -1.20 -12.88 -12.57
CA GLU A 158 -2.06 -13.66 -13.47
C GLU A 158 -2.32 -15.06 -12.92
N GLY A 159 -1.29 -15.71 -12.35
CA GLY A 159 -1.43 -17.02 -11.70
C GLY A 159 -2.42 -17.01 -10.54
N ILE A 160 -2.34 -15.99 -9.69
CA ILE A 160 -3.28 -15.78 -8.58
C ILE A 160 -4.70 -15.55 -9.11
N GLU A 161 -4.86 -14.69 -10.13
CA GLU A 161 -6.16 -14.41 -10.73
C GLU A 161 -6.79 -15.67 -11.34
N GLN A 162 -6.00 -16.49 -12.05
CA GLN A 162 -6.48 -17.75 -12.60
C GLN A 162 -6.88 -18.73 -11.49
N CYS A 163 -6.06 -18.86 -10.45
CA CYS A 163 -6.38 -19.69 -9.28
C CYS A 163 -7.67 -19.22 -8.57
N GLN A 164 -7.86 -17.90 -8.43
CA GLN A 164 -9.07 -17.32 -7.86
C GLN A 164 -10.30 -17.62 -8.72
N LYS A 165 -10.21 -17.40 -10.04
CA LYS A 165 -11.30 -17.72 -10.98
C LYS A 165 -11.67 -19.19 -10.95
N MET A 166 -10.69 -20.08 -10.87
CA MET A 166 -10.92 -21.52 -10.71
C MET A 166 -11.62 -21.84 -9.40
N THR A 167 -11.17 -21.24 -8.30
CA THR A 167 -11.76 -21.43 -6.97
C THR A 167 -13.23 -20.98 -6.96
N GLU A 168 -13.56 -19.88 -7.63
CA GLU A 168 -14.91 -19.32 -7.67
C GLU A 168 -15.82 -20.01 -8.71
N ALA A 169 -15.24 -20.65 -9.74
CA ALA A 169 -15.99 -21.23 -10.85
C ALA A 169 -16.85 -22.44 -10.44
N ASP A 170 -17.98 -22.60 -11.12
CA ASP A 170 -18.83 -23.79 -10.95
C ASP A 170 -18.26 -25.02 -11.67
N ASN A 171 -17.52 -24.83 -12.76
CA ASN A 171 -16.81 -25.89 -13.47
C ASN A 171 -15.33 -25.51 -13.69
N PRO A 172 -14.47 -25.68 -12.68
CA PRO A 172 -13.06 -25.30 -12.73
C PRO A 172 -12.25 -26.06 -13.78
N GLU A 173 -12.68 -27.27 -14.20
CA GLU A 173 -11.96 -28.11 -15.17
C GLU A 173 -11.82 -27.46 -16.56
N LEU A 174 -12.64 -26.44 -16.87
CA LEU A 174 -12.59 -25.67 -18.12
C LEU A 174 -11.51 -24.58 -18.12
N LEU A 175 -10.88 -24.30 -16.99
CA LEU A 175 -9.84 -23.29 -16.84
C LEU A 175 -8.46 -23.96 -16.76
N ASN A 176 -7.50 -23.45 -17.53
CA ASN A 176 -6.13 -23.94 -17.51
C ASN A 176 -5.28 -23.08 -16.56
N LEU A 177 -4.81 -23.68 -15.46
CA LEU A 177 -3.92 -23.02 -14.51
C LEU A 177 -2.47 -22.93 -15.01
N GLY A 178 -2.09 -23.75 -15.99
CA GLY A 178 -0.69 -23.86 -16.43
C GLY A 178 0.25 -24.14 -15.26
N GLY A 179 1.35 -23.39 -15.18
CA GLY A 179 2.27 -23.39 -14.04
C GLY A 179 1.79 -22.59 -12.82
N GLY A 180 0.55 -22.08 -12.83
CA GLY A 180 0.01 -21.22 -11.78
C GLY A 180 0.74 -19.89 -11.66
N GLY A 181 1.40 -19.43 -12.72
CA GLY A 181 2.20 -18.21 -12.77
C GLY A 181 3.58 -18.34 -12.12
N ILE A 182 3.72 -19.16 -11.07
CA ILE A 182 4.97 -19.28 -10.31
C ILE A 182 6.04 -20.12 -11.04
N ASP A 183 5.64 -21.13 -11.83
CA ASP A 183 6.59 -21.87 -12.68
C ASP A 183 7.08 -21.00 -13.85
N GLU A 184 6.18 -20.23 -14.47
CA GLU A 184 6.53 -19.26 -15.50
C GLU A 184 7.46 -18.17 -14.94
N PHE A 185 7.16 -17.65 -13.76
CA PHE A 185 8.00 -16.69 -13.04
C PHE A 185 9.42 -17.22 -12.82
N ILE A 186 9.58 -18.40 -12.22
CA ILE A 186 10.91 -18.90 -11.87
C ILE A 186 11.74 -19.20 -13.13
N ALA A 187 11.09 -19.60 -14.22
CA ALA A 187 11.74 -19.78 -15.52
C ALA A 187 12.29 -18.46 -16.09
N LEU A 188 11.52 -17.36 -15.99
CA LEU A 188 11.97 -16.03 -16.39
C LEU A 188 13.07 -15.48 -15.47
N TRP A 189 13.02 -15.81 -14.19
CA TRP A 189 14.01 -15.37 -13.20
C TRP A 189 15.35 -16.07 -13.39
N ILE A 190 15.34 -17.41 -13.39
CA ILE A 190 16.56 -18.21 -13.52
C ILE A 190 17.08 -18.13 -14.94
N GLY A 191 16.26 -18.41 -15.95
CA GLY A 191 16.67 -18.41 -17.35
C GLY A 191 17.42 -19.67 -17.81
N SER A 192 17.54 -19.82 -19.12
CA SER A 192 18.31 -20.90 -19.74
C SER A 192 19.80 -20.55 -19.87
N GLY A 193 20.67 -21.54 -19.65
CA GLY A 193 22.12 -21.41 -19.86
C GLY A 193 22.86 -20.71 -18.72
N GLU A 194 22.24 -20.64 -17.55
CA GLU A 194 22.73 -19.95 -16.37
C GLU A 194 23.56 -20.89 -15.50
N THR A 195 24.66 -20.38 -14.95
CA THR A 195 25.53 -21.18 -14.07
C THR A 195 25.17 -20.88 -12.63
N HIS A 196 24.98 -21.93 -11.83
CA HIS A 196 24.72 -21.78 -10.41
C HIS A 196 25.81 -20.93 -9.76
N ALA A 197 25.41 -19.91 -8.99
CA ALA A 197 26.32 -18.96 -8.34
C ALA A 197 27.23 -18.12 -9.29
N GLY A 198 26.95 -18.09 -10.60
CA GLY A 198 27.73 -17.30 -11.56
C GLY A 198 27.22 -15.87 -11.76
N THR A 199 28.15 -14.94 -12.00
CA THR A 199 27.83 -13.53 -12.38
C THR A 199 27.77 -13.30 -13.89
N ASP A 200 28.19 -14.27 -14.69
CA ASP A 200 28.40 -14.12 -16.14
C ASP A 200 27.18 -14.49 -16.99
N GLY A 201 26.04 -14.71 -16.33
CA GLY A 201 24.77 -14.98 -17.01
C GLY A 201 24.12 -13.74 -17.62
N PHE A 202 22.98 -13.95 -18.27
CA PHE A 202 22.28 -12.96 -19.08
C PHE A 202 20.83 -12.73 -18.63
N GLY A 203 20.37 -13.41 -17.58
CA GLY A 203 19.03 -13.30 -16.99
C GLY A 203 18.97 -12.46 -15.71
N LEU A 204 17.79 -12.43 -15.09
CA LEU A 204 17.53 -11.71 -13.83
C LEU A 204 18.33 -12.31 -12.66
N TYR A 205 18.51 -13.63 -12.64
CA TYR A 205 19.35 -14.31 -11.65
C TYR A 205 20.78 -13.78 -11.66
N ALA A 206 21.42 -13.68 -12.82
CA ALA A 206 22.78 -13.15 -12.96
C ALA A 206 22.87 -11.65 -12.65
N LEU A 207 21.88 -10.85 -13.07
CA LEU A 207 21.78 -9.44 -12.65
C LEU A 207 21.76 -9.32 -11.13
N THR A 208 21.03 -10.21 -10.46
CA THR A 208 20.95 -10.26 -8.99
C THR A 208 22.26 -10.67 -8.34
N GLN A 209 22.98 -11.63 -8.93
CA GLN A 209 24.33 -11.98 -8.48
C GLN A 209 25.29 -10.80 -8.62
N LYS A 210 25.23 -10.06 -9.74
CA LYS A 210 26.06 -8.90 -9.99
C LYS A 210 25.73 -7.72 -9.06
N ALA A 211 24.45 -7.51 -8.75
CA ALA A 211 24.03 -6.49 -7.80
C ALA A 211 24.57 -6.79 -6.39
N ALA A 212 24.37 -8.03 -5.92
CA ALA A 212 24.87 -8.49 -4.63
C ALA A 212 26.40 -8.37 -4.49
N SER A 213 27.16 -8.47 -5.58
CA SER A 213 28.63 -8.35 -5.58
C SER A 213 29.16 -6.98 -5.16
N ARG A 214 28.28 -5.99 -5.05
CA ARG A 214 28.61 -4.59 -4.74
C ARG A 214 28.20 -4.20 -3.32
N PHE A 215 27.48 -5.08 -2.62
CA PHE A 215 26.90 -4.82 -1.31
C PHE A 215 27.39 -5.86 -0.30
N ASP A 216 27.71 -5.39 0.91
CA ASP A 216 28.08 -6.27 2.02
C ASP A 216 26.91 -7.14 2.44
N GLY A 217 27.21 -8.36 2.90
CA GLY A 217 26.20 -9.34 3.27
C GLY A 217 25.37 -9.88 2.10
N GLY A 218 25.68 -9.52 0.85
CA GLY A 218 24.84 -9.86 -0.31
C GLY A 218 24.76 -11.34 -0.68
N TYR A 219 25.59 -12.22 -0.08
CA TYR A 219 25.68 -13.64 -0.44
C TYR A 219 25.51 -14.59 0.74
N ILE A 220 24.91 -15.76 0.45
CA ILE A 220 24.95 -16.96 1.27
C ILE A 220 25.40 -18.14 0.41
N GLY A 221 26.48 -18.83 0.82
CA GLY A 221 26.99 -19.99 0.06
C GLY A 221 27.45 -19.67 -1.37
N GLY A 222 27.85 -18.42 -1.66
CA GLY A 222 28.24 -17.97 -3.00
C GLY A 222 27.06 -17.55 -3.89
N GLU A 223 25.83 -17.59 -3.39
CA GLU A 223 24.63 -17.16 -4.09
C GLU A 223 24.00 -15.93 -3.43
N ALA A 224 23.54 -14.97 -4.24
CA ALA A 224 22.88 -13.78 -3.74
C ALA A 224 21.71 -14.14 -2.83
N ILE A 225 21.57 -13.48 -1.68
CA ILE A 225 20.50 -13.74 -0.72
C ILE A 225 19.13 -13.66 -1.39
N ALA A 226 18.90 -12.65 -2.23
CA ALA A 226 17.68 -12.48 -3.00
C ALA A 226 17.37 -13.68 -3.91
N ASN A 227 18.36 -14.23 -4.61
CA ASN A 227 18.19 -15.42 -5.44
C ASN A 227 17.84 -16.65 -4.62
N ASN A 228 18.48 -16.82 -3.46
CA ASN A 228 18.18 -17.93 -2.56
C ASN A 228 16.75 -17.84 -2.02
N ALA A 229 16.35 -16.65 -1.54
CA ALA A 229 15.02 -16.39 -1.03
C ALA A 229 13.91 -16.63 -2.07
N ILE A 230 14.13 -16.19 -3.32
CA ILE A 230 13.20 -16.44 -4.43
C ILE A 230 13.00 -17.94 -4.68
N LYS A 231 14.07 -18.75 -4.62
CA LYS A 231 13.95 -20.21 -4.78
C LYS A 231 13.18 -20.86 -3.65
N LEU A 232 13.39 -20.41 -2.40
CA LEU A 232 12.62 -20.91 -1.25
C LEU A 232 11.13 -20.58 -1.39
N LEU A 233 10.81 -19.36 -1.79
CA LEU A 233 9.43 -18.93 -2.06
C LEU A 233 8.79 -19.67 -3.23
N TYR A 234 9.56 -19.96 -4.28
CA TYR A 234 9.12 -20.83 -5.37
C TYR A 234 8.72 -22.21 -4.85
N HIS A 235 9.55 -22.82 -4.00
CA HIS A 235 9.23 -24.11 -3.39
C HIS A 235 7.97 -24.04 -2.53
N GLU A 236 7.81 -22.99 -1.72
CA GLU A 236 6.60 -22.78 -0.92
C GLU A 236 5.33 -22.68 -1.80
N GLY A 237 5.33 -21.82 -2.83
CA GLY A 237 4.17 -21.66 -3.71
C GLY A 237 3.87 -22.91 -4.56
N SER A 238 4.91 -23.60 -5.03
CA SER A 238 4.75 -24.86 -5.76
C SER A 238 4.17 -25.98 -4.88
N GLN A 239 4.47 -25.99 -3.57
CA GLN A 239 3.86 -26.91 -2.61
C GLN A 239 2.36 -26.64 -2.46
N TYR A 240 1.95 -25.38 -2.30
CA TYR A 240 0.52 -25.04 -2.20
C TYR A 240 -0.28 -25.50 -3.43
N LEU A 241 0.29 -25.36 -4.62
CA LEU A 241 -0.33 -25.81 -5.86
C LEU A 241 -0.24 -27.31 -6.12
N SER A 242 0.60 -28.04 -5.37
CA SER A 242 0.72 -29.50 -5.47
C SER A 242 -0.26 -30.23 -4.55
N VAL A 243 -1.01 -29.49 -3.72
CA VAL A 243 -2.09 -30.04 -2.89
C VAL A 243 -3.23 -30.50 -3.80
N ASN A 244 -3.79 -31.69 -3.51
CA ASN A 244 -4.95 -32.19 -4.24
C ASN A 244 -6.16 -31.25 -4.04
N GLY A 245 -6.76 -30.79 -5.13
CA GLY A 245 -7.84 -29.81 -5.08
C GLY A 245 -7.39 -28.36 -4.88
N ALA A 246 -6.09 -28.05 -5.01
CA ALA A 246 -5.62 -26.67 -5.04
C ALA A 246 -6.41 -25.82 -6.06
N CYS A 247 -6.71 -24.57 -5.70
CA CYS A 247 -7.52 -23.65 -6.51
C CYS A 247 -8.96 -24.15 -6.80
N THR A 248 -9.56 -24.89 -5.87
CA THR A 248 -10.98 -25.32 -5.92
C THR A 248 -11.73 -24.80 -4.70
N LYS A 249 -13.07 -24.87 -4.73
CA LYS A 249 -13.93 -24.49 -3.59
C LYS A 249 -13.59 -25.28 -2.31
N ASP A 250 -13.12 -26.52 -2.44
CA ASP A 250 -12.75 -27.36 -1.28
C ASP A 250 -11.42 -26.94 -0.62
N VAL A 251 -10.56 -26.24 -1.36
CA VAL A 251 -9.28 -25.69 -0.88
C VAL A 251 -9.20 -24.19 -1.22
N SER A 252 -10.17 -23.44 -0.69
CA SER A 252 -10.43 -22.04 -1.06
C SER A 252 -9.32 -21.06 -0.65
N ASP A 253 -8.40 -21.46 0.22
CA ASP A 253 -7.32 -20.60 0.70
C ASP A 253 -6.10 -20.55 -0.24
N THR A 254 -6.06 -21.43 -1.25
CA THR A 254 -4.94 -21.49 -2.21
C THR A 254 -4.62 -20.13 -2.84
N PRO A 255 -5.60 -19.32 -3.33
CA PRO A 255 -5.31 -18.00 -3.86
C PRO A 255 -4.68 -17.03 -2.84
N LYS A 256 -5.12 -17.06 -1.57
CA LYS A 256 -4.54 -16.24 -0.48
C LYS A 256 -3.09 -16.63 -0.21
N LEU A 257 -2.80 -17.92 -0.15
CA LEU A 257 -1.45 -18.45 0.05
C LEU A 257 -0.51 -18.07 -1.10
N LEU A 258 -0.99 -18.19 -2.35
CA LEU A 258 -0.23 -17.75 -3.52
C LEU A 258 -0.02 -16.24 -3.55
N TYR A 259 -1.02 -15.46 -3.14
CA TYR A 259 -0.90 -14.00 -3.01
C TYR A 259 0.19 -13.61 -2.00
N SER A 260 0.26 -14.31 -0.86
CA SER A 260 1.32 -14.10 0.14
C SER A 260 2.71 -14.39 -0.44
N VAL A 261 2.88 -15.53 -1.10
CA VAL A 261 4.15 -15.91 -1.77
C VAL A 261 4.54 -14.89 -2.84
N ALA A 262 3.61 -14.52 -3.73
CA ALA A 262 3.88 -13.55 -4.79
C ALA A 262 4.25 -12.17 -4.23
N SER A 263 3.56 -11.70 -3.18
CA SER A 263 3.89 -10.42 -2.54
C SER A 263 5.32 -10.41 -1.99
N ARG A 264 5.74 -11.49 -1.32
CA ARG A 264 7.11 -11.66 -0.80
C ARG A 264 8.15 -11.78 -1.92
N ILE A 265 7.84 -12.50 -3.00
CA ILE A 265 8.69 -12.55 -4.20
C ILE A 265 8.87 -11.15 -4.78
N MET A 266 7.76 -10.39 -4.93
CA MET A 266 7.80 -9.04 -5.48
C MET A 266 8.68 -8.09 -4.66
N SER A 267 8.63 -8.17 -3.33
CA SER A 267 9.54 -7.43 -2.45
C SER A 267 11.01 -7.72 -2.80
N ILE A 268 11.39 -8.99 -2.84
CA ILE A 268 12.77 -9.42 -3.12
C ILE A 268 13.21 -9.03 -4.54
N MET A 269 12.31 -9.05 -5.52
CA MET A 269 12.61 -8.64 -6.89
C MET A 269 13.06 -7.18 -7.01
N TYR A 270 12.69 -6.30 -6.08
CA TYR A 270 13.15 -4.90 -6.08
C TYR A 270 14.61 -4.75 -5.63
N ILE A 271 15.14 -5.67 -4.82
CA ILE A 271 16.51 -5.61 -4.26
C ILE A 271 17.57 -5.35 -5.33
N PRO A 272 17.71 -6.17 -6.39
CA PRO A 272 18.76 -5.95 -7.38
C PRO A 272 18.59 -4.64 -8.16
N LEU A 273 17.36 -4.16 -8.36
CA LEU A 273 17.11 -2.89 -9.04
C LEU A 273 17.49 -1.70 -8.16
N ILE A 274 17.20 -1.76 -6.86
CA ILE A 274 17.60 -0.73 -5.88
C ILE A 274 19.12 -0.71 -5.71
N GLN A 275 19.73 -1.89 -5.54
CA GLN A 275 21.19 -2.02 -5.42
C GLN A 275 21.90 -1.43 -6.63
N MET A 276 21.41 -1.73 -7.84
CA MET A 276 22.00 -1.19 -9.06
C MET A 276 21.72 0.31 -9.27
N LEU A 277 20.57 0.83 -8.82
CA LEU A 277 20.30 2.27 -8.79
C LEU A 277 21.28 3.00 -7.86
N ILE A 278 21.50 2.46 -6.66
CA ILE A 278 22.46 3.03 -5.69
C ILE A 278 23.87 3.00 -6.27
N ASP A 279 24.28 1.87 -6.86
CA ASP A 279 25.58 1.74 -7.52
C ASP A 279 25.77 2.76 -8.64
N SER A 280 24.77 2.95 -9.52
CA SER A 280 24.86 3.92 -10.61
C SER A 280 24.90 5.36 -10.11
N ILE A 281 24.18 5.68 -9.02
CA ILE A 281 24.21 7.01 -8.40
C ILE A 281 25.60 7.29 -7.80
N LEU A 282 26.14 6.33 -7.05
CA LEU A 282 27.43 6.49 -6.36
C LEU A 282 28.61 6.50 -7.35
N SER A 283 28.50 5.78 -8.46
CA SER A 283 29.46 5.82 -9.56
C SER A 283 29.26 7.01 -10.52
N GLN A 284 28.21 7.82 -10.32
CA GLN A 284 27.82 8.93 -11.19
C GLN A 284 27.59 8.52 -12.66
N ASP A 285 27.12 7.29 -12.88
CA ASP A 285 26.74 6.79 -14.19
C ASP A 285 25.33 7.30 -14.53
N ALA A 286 25.25 8.37 -15.32
CA ALA A 286 23.98 9.00 -15.68
C ALA A 286 23.05 8.08 -16.47
N GLU A 287 23.59 7.23 -17.37
CA GLU A 287 22.76 6.39 -18.23
C GLU A 287 22.16 5.24 -17.43
N MET A 288 22.97 4.55 -16.61
CA MET A 288 22.48 3.49 -15.74
C MET A 288 21.58 4.03 -14.63
N THR A 289 21.86 5.24 -14.13
CA THR A 289 20.98 5.91 -13.16
C THR A 289 19.61 6.15 -13.75
N VAL A 290 19.50 6.72 -14.96
CA VAL A 290 18.19 6.92 -15.61
C VAL A 290 17.47 5.59 -15.85
N LEU A 291 18.20 4.54 -16.26
CA LEU A 291 17.63 3.21 -16.48
C LEU A 291 16.98 2.65 -15.20
N TYR A 292 17.72 2.55 -14.11
CA TYR A 292 17.19 1.99 -12.86
C TYR A 292 16.22 2.94 -12.15
N ALA A 293 16.42 4.25 -12.26
CA ALA A 293 15.49 5.25 -11.75
C ALA A 293 14.13 5.13 -12.45
N THR A 294 14.11 4.92 -13.78
CA THR A 294 12.86 4.71 -14.53
C THR A 294 12.15 3.43 -14.10
N ALA A 295 12.88 2.40 -13.66
CA ALA A 295 12.30 1.16 -13.17
C ALA A 295 11.72 1.28 -11.75
N ILE A 296 12.36 2.06 -10.87
CA ILE A 296 12.04 2.11 -9.44
C ILE A 296 11.19 3.31 -9.03
N ILE A 297 11.49 4.51 -9.54
CA ILE A 297 10.83 5.72 -9.05
C ILE A 297 9.33 5.72 -9.34
N PRO A 298 8.84 5.35 -10.55
CA PRO A 298 7.40 5.25 -10.77
C PRO A 298 6.70 4.30 -9.78
N GLN A 299 7.37 3.23 -9.34
CA GLN A 299 6.85 2.32 -8.33
C GLN A 299 6.70 2.98 -6.96
N ALA A 300 7.51 3.99 -6.63
CA ALA A 300 7.42 4.72 -5.36
C ALA A 300 6.10 5.48 -5.18
N THR A 301 5.30 5.67 -6.24
CA THR A 301 3.95 6.24 -6.14
C THR A 301 3.00 5.40 -5.27
N GLN A 302 3.26 4.09 -5.15
CA GLN A 302 2.49 3.20 -4.29
C GLN A 302 2.86 3.33 -2.80
N CYS A 303 3.85 4.17 -2.50
CA CYS A 303 4.36 4.45 -1.17
C CYS A 303 3.89 5.85 -0.75
N ARG A 304 4.77 6.84 -0.86
CA ARG A 304 4.52 8.23 -0.45
C ARG A 304 4.70 9.17 -1.64
N VAL A 305 3.67 9.96 -1.93
CA VAL A 305 3.59 10.88 -3.08
C VAL A 305 4.71 11.92 -3.01
N THR A 306 5.01 12.43 -1.81
CA THR A 306 6.10 13.40 -1.64
C THR A 306 7.49 12.81 -1.91
N THR A 307 7.75 11.56 -1.51
CA THR A 307 9.03 10.88 -1.81
C THR A 307 9.19 10.65 -3.30
N TYR A 308 8.14 10.14 -3.96
CA TYR A 308 8.12 9.94 -5.40
C TYR A 308 8.45 11.25 -6.15
N ASN A 309 7.79 12.36 -5.77
CA ASN A 309 7.97 13.63 -6.44
C ASN A 309 9.41 14.17 -6.32
N ARG A 310 10.05 14.06 -5.13
CA ARG A 310 11.45 14.44 -4.93
C ARG A 310 12.41 13.56 -5.72
N LEU A 311 12.23 12.24 -5.68
CA LEU A 311 13.06 11.30 -6.44
C LEU A 311 12.96 11.56 -7.95
N ARG A 312 11.75 11.75 -8.48
CA ARG A 312 11.52 12.08 -9.89
C ARG A 312 12.17 13.40 -10.28
N GLU A 313 12.04 14.44 -9.44
CA GLU A 313 12.69 15.73 -9.67
C GLU A 313 14.21 15.57 -9.78
N HIS A 314 14.83 14.79 -8.89
CA HIS A 314 16.27 14.66 -8.83
C HIS A 314 16.88 13.70 -9.85
N LEU A 315 16.16 12.66 -10.27
CA LEU A 315 16.73 11.58 -11.08
C LEU A 315 16.13 11.45 -12.49
N LEU A 316 14.92 11.97 -12.73
CA LEU A 316 14.20 11.80 -14.01
C LEU A 316 13.85 13.12 -14.71
N THR A 317 13.98 14.27 -14.04
CA THR A 317 13.80 15.58 -14.67
C THR A 317 15.13 16.11 -15.22
N GLY A 318 15.54 15.59 -16.38
CA GLY A 318 16.79 15.99 -17.03
C GLY A 318 17.98 15.12 -16.64
N ILE A 319 19.16 15.73 -16.44
CA ILE A 319 20.38 15.00 -16.04
C ILE A 319 20.28 14.70 -14.52
N PRO A 320 20.59 13.46 -14.07
CA PRO A 320 20.59 13.13 -12.65
C PRO A 320 21.41 14.09 -11.79
N ARG A 321 20.81 14.51 -10.66
CA ARG A 321 21.36 15.50 -9.73
C ARG A 321 22.31 14.85 -8.71
N PHE A 322 23.50 14.44 -9.14
CA PHE A 322 24.52 13.84 -8.25
C PHE A 322 25.02 14.80 -7.15
N ASP A 323 24.74 16.11 -7.25
CA ASP A 323 24.97 17.06 -6.15
C ASP A 323 24.01 16.85 -4.95
N LYS A 324 22.98 16.03 -5.11
CA LYS A 324 21.95 15.73 -4.10
C LYS A 324 22.00 14.28 -3.60
N THR A 325 23.10 13.56 -3.83
CA THR A 325 23.22 12.13 -3.54
C THR A 325 22.75 11.73 -2.14
N GLU A 326 23.14 12.44 -1.08
CA GLU A 326 22.71 12.06 0.29
C GLU A 326 21.18 12.13 0.49
N ILE A 327 20.53 13.15 -0.09
CA ILE A 327 19.07 13.29 -0.02
C ILE A 327 18.39 12.22 -0.87
N ILE A 328 18.92 11.97 -2.07
CA ILE A 328 18.41 10.93 -2.98
C ILE A 328 18.48 9.57 -2.32
N LEU A 329 19.61 9.22 -1.70
CA LEU A 329 19.78 7.93 -1.02
C LEU A 329 18.86 7.80 0.20
N ARG A 330 18.60 8.90 0.93
CA ARG A 330 17.61 8.91 2.01
C ARG A 330 16.20 8.66 1.47
N ASP A 331 15.81 9.35 0.40
CA ASP A 331 14.49 9.17 -0.21
C ASP A 331 14.33 7.75 -0.82
N ILE A 332 15.43 7.13 -1.29
CA ILE A 332 15.43 5.71 -1.71
C ILE A 332 15.25 4.78 -0.51
N GLN A 333 15.80 5.09 0.67
CA GLN A 333 15.56 4.28 1.86
C GLN A 333 14.14 4.44 2.41
N ASP A 334 13.55 5.63 2.29
CA ASP A 334 12.18 5.92 2.73
C ASP A 334 11.14 5.01 2.03
N ILE A 335 11.46 4.41 0.88
CA ILE A 335 10.55 3.50 0.16
C ILE A 335 10.74 2.02 0.51
N TYR A 336 11.79 1.63 1.26
CA TYR A 336 12.10 0.22 1.55
C TYR A 336 10.95 -0.50 2.25
N ALA A 337 10.47 0.08 3.36
CA ALA A 337 9.41 -0.52 4.15
C ALA A 337 8.12 -0.75 3.33
N CYS A 338 7.77 0.21 2.46
CA CYS A 338 6.64 0.09 1.53
C CYS A 338 6.83 -1.01 0.48
N PHE A 339 8.06 -1.28 0.06
CA PHE A 339 8.37 -2.42 -0.80
C PHE A 339 8.50 -3.74 -0.02
N GLY A 340 8.26 -3.74 1.30
CA GLY A 340 8.44 -4.91 2.16
C GLY A 340 9.91 -5.30 2.31
N LEU A 341 10.81 -4.33 2.25
CA LEU A 341 12.25 -4.50 2.40
C LEU A 341 12.73 -3.87 3.70
N MET A 342 13.69 -4.55 4.31
CA MET A 342 14.49 -4.04 5.41
C MET A 342 15.83 -3.53 4.90
N CYS A 343 16.53 -2.79 5.74
CA CYS A 343 17.88 -2.32 5.47
C CYS A 343 18.85 -3.47 5.14
N GLU A 344 18.72 -4.57 5.87
CA GLU A 344 19.55 -5.76 5.76
C GLU A 344 19.34 -6.48 4.42
N ASP A 345 18.15 -6.39 3.83
CA ASP A 345 17.84 -7.01 2.54
C ASP A 345 18.59 -6.33 1.39
N VAL A 346 18.73 -5.00 1.44
CA VAL A 346 19.48 -4.23 0.45
C VAL A 346 20.99 -4.31 0.71
N GLY A 347 21.38 -4.37 1.98
CA GLY A 347 22.76 -4.37 2.40
C GLY A 347 23.43 -3.02 2.22
N ALA A 348 24.74 -2.98 2.45
CA ALA A 348 25.49 -1.73 2.42
C ALA A 348 26.51 -1.70 1.29
N TYR A 349 26.62 -0.56 0.62
CA TYR A 349 27.50 -0.42 -0.52
C TYR A 349 28.97 -0.55 -0.13
N MET A 350 29.70 -1.47 -0.76
CA MET A 350 31.08 -1.80 -0.34
C MET A 350 32.11 -0.74 -0.73
N ASN A 351 31.83 0.06 -1.76
CA ASN A 351 32.80 0.99 -2.36
C ASN A 351 32.37 2.46 -2.19
N MET A 352 31.95 2.84 -0.98
CA MET A 352 31.47 4.20 -0.70
C MET A 352 32.50 5.27 -1.11
N PRO A 353 32.13 6.24 -1.98
CA PRO A 353 33.02 7.32 -2.37
C PRO A 353 33.45 8.20 -1.20
N GLU A 354 34.69 8.70 -1.25
CA GLU A 354 35.19 9.66 -0.26
C GLU A 354 34.33 10.93 -0.22
N GLY A 355 34.00 11.39 0.99
CA GLY A 355 33.23 12.63 1.19
C GLY A 355 31.71 12.47 1.20
N ILE A 356 31.17 11.28 0.91
CA ILE A 356 29.75 10.96 1.15
C ILE A 356 29.62 10.40 2.55
N ASN A 357 29.01 11.16 3.46
CA ASN A 357 28.75 10.71 4.83
C ASN A 357 27.30 10.22 4.94
N PHE A 358 26.99 9.16 4.20
CA PHE A 358 25.69 8.54 4.24
C PHE A 358 25.75 7.31 5.15
N PRO A 359 24.99 7.29 6.26
CA PRO A 359 25.02 6.16 7.19
C PRO A 359 24.68 4.86 6.45
N PHE A 360 25.38 3.79 6.82
CA PHE A 360 24.93 2.41 6.58
C PHE A 360 23.46 2.35 7.00
N CYS A 361 22.56 2.21 6.03
CA CYS A 361 21.11 2.20 6.14
C CYS A 361 20.45 2.93 7.33
N THR A 362 19.71 4.00 7.05
CA THR A 362 19.20 4.91 8.09
C THR A 362 17.81 4.63 8.64
N ILE A 363 17.03 3.63 8.17
CA ILE A 363 15.59 3.64 8.46
C ILE A 363 15.03 2.37 9.13
N ALA A 364 14.17 2.67 10.10
CA ALA A 364 13.25 1.81 10.83
C ALA A 364 13.90 0.74 11.71
N LYS A 365 14.64 1.19 12.72
CA LYS A 365 14.51 0.51 14.00
C LYS A 365 13.03 0.54 14.42
N SER A 366 12.60 -0.46 15.15
CA SER A 366 11.31 -0.53 15.86
C SER A 366 11.04 0.68 16.79
N ASP A 367 11.99 1.59 16.96
CA ASP A 367 11.91 2.82 17.76
C ASP A 367 11.89 4.12 16.91
N ALA A 368 11.70 4.02 15.60
CA ALA A 368 11.57 5.19 14.73
C ALA A 368 10.31 5.99 15.08
N THR A 369 10.42 7.32 15.09
CA THR A 369 9.27 8.16 15.39
C THR A 369 8.20 8.06 14.30
N MET A 370 6.93 8.15 14.67
CA MET A 370 5.77 8.30 13.80
C MET A 370 5.15 9.65 14.09
N ALA A 371 5.24 10.59 13.14
CA ALA A 371 4.82 11.97 13.31
C ALA A 371 5.38 12.67 14.58
N GLY A 372 6.54 12.23 15.09
CA GLY A 372 7.17 12.68 16.33
C GLY A 372 6.90 11.82 17.58
N TYR A 373 5.92 10.90 17.56
CA TYR A 373 5.71 9.92 18.63
C TYR A 373 6.72 8.79 18.51
N ARG A 374 7.41 8.41 19.59
CA ARG A 374 8.40 7.33 19.56
C ARG A 374 7.85 6.07 20.22
N PRO A 375 7.49 5.01 19.48
CA PRO A 375 7.06 3.76 20.08
C PRO A 375 8.23 3.07 20.83
N THR A 376 7.88 2.23 21.79
CA THR A 376 8.80 1.33 22.53
C THR A 376 8.88 -0.06 21.96
N SER A 377 7.87 -0.44 21.20
CA SER A 377 7.71 -1.76 20.62
C SER A 377 7.61 -1.66 19.08
N ASP A 378 7.83 -2.77 18.39
CA ASP A 378 7.73 -2.78 16.93
C ASP A 378 6.25 -2.77 16.50
N VAL A 379 5.77 -1.60 16.11
CA VAL A 379 4.40 -1.38 15.64
C VAL A 379 4.35 -0.93 14.19
N LEU A 380 5.49 -0.94 13.49
CA LEU A 380 5.54 -0.60 12.08
C LEU A 380 4.63 -1.51 11.23
N PRO A 381 4.59 -2.85 11.44
CA PRO A 381 3.66 -3.71 10.70
C PRO A 381 2.20 -3.29 10.84
N VAL A 382 1.79 -2.81 12.03
CA VAL A 382 0.43 -2.31 12.26
C VAL A 382 0.21 -0.97 11.58
N ALA A 383 1.18 -0.05 11.67
CA ALA A 383 1.11 1.28 11.04
C ALA A 383 0.98 1.22 9.52
N GLN A 384 1.54 0.18 8.89
CA GLN A 384 1.54 -0.02 7.43
C GLN A 384 0.19 -0.41 6.83
N ILE A 385 -0.86 -0.58 7.63
CA ILE A 385 -2.22 -0.83 7.10
C ILE A 385 -2.73 0.34 6.24
N ASP A 386 -2.18 1.53 6.47
CA ASP A 386 -2.48 2.73 5.68
C ASP A 386 -1.96 2.65 4.24
N LEU A 387 -0.86 1.94 3.99
CA LEU A 387 -0.36 1.64 2.65
C LEU A 387 -1.34 0.78 1.87
N ASP A 388 -2.03 -0.15 2.53
CA ASP A 388 -3.04 -0.96 1.85
C ASP A 388 -4.19 -0.07 1.33
N ILE A 389 -4.62 0.91 2.14
CA ILE A 389 -5.65 1.89 1.76
C ILE A 389 -5.16 2.80 0.64
N ALA A 390 -3.92 3.31 0.72
CA ALA A 390 -3.33 4.16 -0.31
C ALA A 390 -3.22 3.43 -1.66
N GLN A 391 -2.75 2.19 -1.64
CA GLN A 391 -2.59 1.35 -2.83
C GLN A 391 -3.95 0.97 -3.42
N MET A 392 -4.93 0.62 -2.58
CA MET A 392 -6.32 0.43 -3.01
C MET A 392 -6.85 1.67 -3.73
N ARG A 393 -6.63 2.87 -3.18
CA ARG A 393 -7.08 4.14 -3.79
C ARG A 393 -6.52 4.36 -5.18
N ILE A 394 -5.23 4.09 -5.38
CA ILE A 394 -4.61 4.20 -6.71
C ILE A 394 -5.27 3.20 -7.67
N LEU A 395 -5.38 1.92 -7.26
CA LEU A 395 -5.99 0.88 -8.08
C LEU A 395 -7.44 1.21 -8.46
N THR A 396 -8.27 1.63 -7.50
CA THR A 396 -9.68 1.94 -7.74
C THR A 396 -9.88 3.21 -8.55
N LYS A 397 -9.07 4.27 -8.35
CA LYS A 397 -9.13 5.48 -9.19
C LYS A 397 -8.77 5.21 -10.65
N LEU A 398 -8.00 4.16 -10.92
CA LEU A 398 -7.68 3.68 -12.26
C LEU A 398 -8.68 2.63 -12.78
N GLY A 399 -9.78 2.41 -12.07
CA GLY A 399 -10.83 1.45 -12.45
C GLY A 399 -10.47 -0.01 -12.19
N ASN A 400 -9.34 -0.30 -11.54
CA ASN A 400 -8.86 -1.65 -11.26
C ASN A 400 -9.37 -2.16 -9.90
N PHE A 401 -10.69 -2.32 -9.80
CA PHE A 401 -11.34 -2.83 -8.59
C PHE A 401 -11.02 -4.30 -8.32
N LYS A 402 -10.74 -5.07 -9.39
CA LYS A 402 -10.41 -6.49 -9.32
C LYS A 402 -9.21 -6.74 -8.41
N TYR A 403 -8.09 -6.03 -8.66
CA TYR A 403 -6.90 -6.21 -7.84
C TYR A 403 -7.01 -5.46 -6.51
N ALA A 404 -7.72 -4.33 -6.43
CA ALA A 404 -7.99 -3.65 -5.15
C ALA A 404 -8.69 -4.58 -4.13
N LYS A 405 -9.51 -5.53 -4.61
CA LYS A 405 -10.13 -6.57 -3.78
C LYS A 405 -9.11 -7.43 -3.04
N TYR A 406 -7.94 -7.70 -3.61
CA TYR A 406 -6.91 -8.51 -2.94
C TYR A 406 -6.26 -7.76 -1.79
N TRP A 407 -6.02 -6.45 -1.92
CA TRP A 407 -5.54 -5.63 -0.82
C TRP A 407 -6.53 -5.63 0.35
N PHE A 408 -7.82 -5.45 0.06
CA PHE A 408 -8.84 -5.50 1.09
C PHE A 408 -8.92 -6.88 1.77
N LYS A 409 -8.96 -7.97 0.97
CA LYS A 409 -9.19 -9.34 1.48
C LYS A 409 -7.98 -10.00 2.12
N TYR A 410 -6.79 -9.76 1.56
CA TYR A 410 -5.59 -10.52 1.91
C TYR A 410 -4.55 -9.66 2.62
N GLY A 411 -4.60 -8.33 2.46
CA GLY A 411 -3.59 -7.42 2.98
C GLY A 411 -2.24 -7.59 2.27
N ARG A 412 -1.40 -6.56 2.27
CA ARG A 412 -0.06 -6.65 1.66
C ARG A 412 1.05 -6.07 2.53
N ASN A 413 0.80 -4.95 3.18
CA ASN A 413 1.87 -4.16 3.80
C ASN A 413 2.04 -4.44 5.30
N SER A 414 1.10 -5.15 5.94
CA SER A 414 1.10 -5.40 7.39
C SER A 414 1.37 -6.86 7.74
N PRO A 415 2.63 -7.34 7.73
CA PRO A 415 2.94 -8.74 8.03
C PRO A 415 2.57 -9.11 9.47
N VAL A 416 1.99 -10.30 9.65
CA VAL A 416 1.69 -10.84 10.99
C VAL A 416 2.96 -11.46 11.57
N GLN A 417 3.24 -11.15 12.84
CA GLN A 417 4.36 -11.77 13.56
C GLN A 417 4.18 -13.29 13.63
N ARG A 418 5.27 -14.03 13.41
CA ARG A 418 5.29 -15.50 13.47
C ARG A 418 5.98 -15.96 14.75
N ASP A 419 5.38 -16.93 15.44
CA ASP A 419 5.96 -17.55 16.64
C ASP A 419 6.93 -18.69 16.27
N SER A 420 6.74 -19.28 15.08
CA SER A 420 7.63 -20.33 14.55
C SER A 420 7.83 -20.22 13.04
N ASP A 421 8.91 -20.82 12.54
CA ASP A 421 9.18 -20.93 11.10
C ASP A 421 8.12 -21.72 10.33
N ASN A 422 7.35 -22.57 11.03
CA ASN A 422 6.26 -23.35 10.43
C ASN A 422 4.95 -22.56 10.30
N ASP A 423 4.86 -21.39 10.93
CA ASP A 423 3.66 -20.57 10.86
C ASP A 423 3.55 -19.97 9.46
N LEU A 424 2.31 -19.94 8.95
CA LEU A 424 2.02 -19.38 7.64
C LEU A 424 2.40 -17.91 7.61
N HIS A 425 3.02 -17.48 6.51
CA HIS A 425 3.19 -16.07 6.25
C HIS A 425 1.85 -15.45 5.85
N SER A 426 1.31 -14.59 6.71
CA SER A 426 0.08 -13.86 6.47
C SER A 426 0.27 -12.37 6.72
N PHE A 427 -0.67 -11.58 6.22
CA PHE A 427 -0.77 -10.15 6.46
C PHE A 427 -2.08 -9.86 7.20
N TYR A 428 -2.08 -8.87 8.08
CA TYR A 428 -3.32 -8.26 8.53
C TYR A 428 -4.02 -7.63 7.32
N SER A 429 -5.32 -7.86 7.20
CA SER A 429 -6.11 -7.30 6.11
C SER A 429 -7.26 -6.45 6.64
N LEU A 430 -7.68 -5.47 5.84
CA LEU A 430 -8.86 -4.67 6.16
C LEU A 430 -10.12 -5.54 6.31
N SER A 431 -10.21 -6.64 5.56
CA SER A 431 -11.29 -7.61 5.71
C SER A 431 -11.28 -8.26 7.09
N ASP A 432 -10.12 -8.66 7.60
CA ASP A 432 -10.00 -9.26 8.95
C ASP A 432 -10.34 -8.26 10.07
N LEU A 433 -10.07 -6.96 9.85
CA LEU A 433 -10.45 -5.88 10.78
C LEU A 433 -11.94 -5.46 10.66
N SER A 434 -12.64 -5.93 9.63
CA SER A 434 -14.02 -5.52 9.32
C SER A 434 -15.11 -6.40 9.96
N VAL A 435 -14.72 -7.50 10.62
CA VAL A 435 -15.65 -8.48 11.20
C VAL A 435 -15.86 -8.31 12.70
N ALA A 436 -16.95 -8.88 13.23
CA ALA A 436 -17.31 -8.76 14.64
C ALA A 436 -16.20 -9.23 15.63
N SER A 437 -15.49 -10.31 15.31
CA SER A 437 -14.48 -10.89 16.22
C SER A 437 -13.30 -9.97 16.50
N SER A 438 -12.88 -9.15 15.52
CA SER A 438 -11.80 -8.17 15.66
C SER A 438 -12.23 -6.87 16.34
N ARG A 439 -13.53 -6.72 16.65
CA ARG A 439 -14.13 -5.51 17.22
C ARG A 439 -14.68 -5.70 18.63
N LYS A 440 -14.51 -6.91 19.21
CA LYS A 440 -15.03 -7.28 20.53
C LYS A 440 -14.71 -6.27 21.65
N ASN A 441 -13.53 -5.65 21.60
CA ASN A 441 -13.08 -4.72 22.63
C ASN A 441 -13.63 -3.29 22.43
N ALA A 442 -14.27 -2.99 21.30
CA ALA A 442 -14.94 -1.70 21.04
C ALA A 442 -16.44 -1.74 21.41
N GLU A 443 -16.88 -2.69 22.26
CA GLU A 443 -18.28 -3.10 22.43
C GLU A 443 -19.27 -1.93 22.51
N ASP A 444 -19.04 -0.93 23.37
CA ASP A 444 -19.97 0.19 23.54
C ASP A 444 -20.28 0.93 22.23
N ILE A 445 -19.25 1.38 21.50
CA ILE A 445 -19.44 2.10 20.22
C ILE A 445 -19.80 1.12 19.11
N TYR A 446 -19.20 -0.07 19.09
CA TYR A 446 -19.49 -1.07 18.06
C TYR A 446 -20.96 -1.48 18.05
N LEU A 447 -21.59 -1.63 19.21
CA LEU A 447 -23.01 -1.97 19.31
C LEU A 447 -23.91 -0.86 18.76
N ASP A 448 -23.56 0.41 18.93
CA ASP A 448 -24.29 1.52 18.30
C ASP A 448 -24.25 1.43 16.77
N PHE A 449 -23.09 1.08 16.19
CA PHE A 449 -22.96 0.83 14.76
C PHE A 449 -23.79 -0.38 14.31
N VAL A 450 -23.73 -1.50 15.02
CA VAL A 450 -24.52 -2.70 14.68
C VAL A 450 -26.01 -2.39 14.73
N ALA A 451 -26.47 -1.64 15.74
CA ALA A 451 -27.87 -1.23 15.87
C ALA A 451 -28.28 -0.32 14.72
N TYR A 452 -27.44 0.65 14.34
CA TYR A 452 -27.71 1.60 13.25
C TYR A 452 -27.80 0.90 11.89
N PHE A 453 -26.81 0.05 11.56
CA PHE A 453 -26.75 -0.62 10.25
C PHE A 453 -27.62 -1.88 10.16
N ASN A 454 -28.02 -2.45 11.29
CA ASN A 454 -28.66 -3.75 11.39
C ASN A 454 -27.85 -4.86 10.68
N ASP A 455 -26.52 -4.79 10.81
CA ASP A 455 -25.56 -5.74 10.25
C ASP A 455 -24.28 -5.75 11.09
N VAL A 456 -23.86 -6.93 11.54
CA VAL A 456 -22.63 -7.13 12.34
C VAL A 456 -21.34 -6.91 11.54
N ASN A 457 -21.42 -7.04 10.21
CA ASN A 457 -20.31 -6.89 9.26
C ASN A 457 -20.58 -5.75 8.25
N TYR A 458 -21.35 -4.73 8.65
CA TYR A 458 -21.81 -3.62 7.80
C TYR A 458 -20.68 -3.00 6.93
N ALA A 459 -19.50 -2.78 7.53
CA ALA A 459 -18.38 -2.14 6.85
C ALA A 459 -17.85 -3.03 5.71
N GLN A 460 -17.77 -4.34 5.94
CA GLN A 460 -17.38 -5.30 4.91
C GLN A 460 -18.36 -5.28 3.75
N GLY A 461 -19.67 -5.28 4.02
CA GLY A 461 -20.72 -5.22 3.00
C GLY A 461 -20.64 -3.96 2.14
N ILE A 462 -20.43 -2.80 2.76
CA ILE A 462 -20.27 -1.51 2.07
C ILE A 462 -19.04 -1.52 1.15
N ILE A 463 -17.88 -1.94 1.66
CA ILE A 463 -16.61 -1.92 0.92
C ILE A 463 -16.63 -2.94 -0.21
N MET A 464 -17.04 -4.19 0.08
CA MET A 464 -17.14 -5.24 -0.92
C MET A 464 -18.17 -4.90 -2.00
N GLY A 465 -19.29 -4.27 -1.64
CA GLY A 465 -20.26 -3.78 -2.61
C GLY A 465 -19.63 -2.80 -3.61
N ALA A 466 -18.90 -1.80 -3.12
CA ALA A 466 -18.21 -0.84 -3.98
C ALA A 466 -17.14 -1.52 -4.87
N LEU A 467 -16.35 -2.45 -4.33
CA LEU A 467 -15.30 -3.17 -5.06
C LEU A 467 -15.87 -4.12 -6.12
N GLU A 468 -16.93 -4.87 -5.80
CA GLU A 468 -17.54 -5.87 -6.70
C GLU A 468 -18.53 -5.24 -7.69
N GLY A 469 -18.86 -3.95 -7.52
CA GLY A 469 -19.83 -3.27 -8.39
C GLY A 469 -21.28 -3.63 -8.03
N THR A 470 -21.53 -3.95 -6.76
CA THR A 470 -22.85 -4.28 -6.20
C THR A 470 -23.25 -3.28 -5.09
N GLY A 471 -24.44 -3.46 -4.51
CA GLY A 471 -24.94 -2.56 -3.47
C GLY A 471 -25.22 -1.13 -3.98
N LYS A 472 -25.42 -0.19 -3.04
CA LYS A 472 -25.86 1.19 -3.32
C LYS A 472 -24.95 1.93 -4.30
N TRP A 473 -23.65 1.77 -4.14
CA TRP A 473 -22.65 2.49 -4.93
C TRP A 473 -22.11 1.67 -6.12
N GLY A 474 -22.50 0.40 -6.28
CA GLY A 474 -21.90 -0.53 -7.23
C GLY A 474 -21.96 -0.13 -8.70
N LEU A 475 -23.05 0.53 -9.10
CA LEU A 475 -23.27 0.99 -10.49
C LEU A 475 -22.94 2.47 -10.70
N LYS A 476 -22.31 3.12 -9.72
CA LYS A 476 -21.95 4.55 -9.76
C LYS A 476 -20.57 4.76 -10.40
N SER A 477 -20.12 6.01 -10.50
CA SER A 477 -18.85 6.35 -11.16
C SER A 477 -17.65 5.69 -10.48
N ILE A 478 -16.53 5.59 -11.21
CA ILE A 478 -15.26 5.03 -10.69
C ILE A 478 -14.84 5.82 -9.44
N GLU A 479 -14.95 7.15 -9.51
CA GLU A 479 -14.59 8.07 -8.45
C GLU A 479 -15.45 7.84 -7.19
N GLN A 480 -16.77 7.70 -7.36
CA GLN A 480 -17.69 7.42 -6.25
C GLN A 480 -17.42 6.06 -5.60
N ARG A 481 -17.22 5.01 -6.41
CA ARG A 481 -16.91 3.67 -5.90
C ARG A 481 -15.56 3.63 -5.17
N SER A 482 -14.55 4.30 -5.74
CA SER A 482 -13.22 4.43 -5.13
C SER A 482 -13.29 5.13 -3.77
N ALA A 483 -14.04 6.22 -3.68
CA ALA A 483 -14.25 6.96 -2.43
C ALA A 483 -14.88 6.06 -1.35
N VAL A 484 -15.98 5.38 -1.67
CA VAL A 484 -16.65 4.48 -0.70
C VAL A 484 -15.72 3.38 -0.22
N ALA A 485 -15.04 2.68 -1.14
CA ALA A 485 -14.19 1.55 -0.78
C ALA A 485 -13.04 1.96 0.14
N THR A 486 -12.38 3.08 -0.15
CA THR A 486 -11.16 3.49 0.56
C THR A 486 -11.43 4.24 1.86
N GLU A 487 -12.42 5.12 1.87
CA GLU A 487 -12.73 5.93 3.05
C GLU A 487 -13.53 5.13 4.08
N SER A 488 -14.37 4.18 3.65
CA SER A 488 -14.97 3.20 4.57
C SER A 488 -13.90 2.29 5.19
N SER A 489 -12.86 1.92 4.43
CA SER A 489 -11.73 1.16 4.98
C SER A 489 -10.99 1.94 6.07
N ALA A 490 -10.73 3.24 5.87
CA ALA A 490 -10.09 4.06 6.90
C ALA A 490 -11.00 4.33 8.09
N PHE A 491 -12.24 4.76 7.86
CA PHE A 491 -13.07 5.43 8.89
C PHE A 491 -14.25 4.61 9.39
N LEU A 492 -14.56 3.47 8.78
CA LEU A 492 -15.50 2.47 9.34
C LEU A 492 -14.80 1.19 9.80
N VAL A 493 -13.61 0.90 9.27
CA VAL A 493 -12.83 -0.30 9.63
C VAL A 493 -11.68 0.05 10.58
N VAL A 494 -10.65 0.74 10.09
CA VAL A 494 -9.46 1.04 10.91
C VAL A 494 -9.82 1.90 12.12
N TYR A 495 -10.72 2.89 11.97
CA TYR A 495 -11.22 3.68 13.09
C TYR A 495 -11.81 2.84 14.22
N LEU A 496 -12.73 1.92 13.95
CA LEU A 496 -13.30 1.07 15.01
C LEU A 496 -12.28 0.08 15.58
N HIS A 497 -11.36 -0.41 14.76
CA HIS A 497 -10.27 -1.25 15.26
C HIS A 497 -9.36 -0.47 16.23
N MET A 498 -9.02 0.77 15.90
CA MET A 498 -8.29 1.69 16.78
C MET A 498 -9.02 1.89 18.12
N ILE A 499 -10.35 2.09 18.11
CA ILE A 499 -11.15 2.18 19.34
C ILE A 499 -11.07 0.87 20.14
N ALA A 500 -11.11 -0.28 19.47
CA ALA A 500 -10.98 -1.58 20.12
C ALA A 500 -9.61 -1.73 20.81
N GLN A 501 -8.53 -1.29 20.16
CA GLN A 501 -7.19 -1.32 20.73
C GLN A 501 -7.01 -0.34 21.90
N ILE A 502 -7.61 0.85 21.83
CA ILE A 502 -7.63 1.80 22.96
C ILE A 502 -8.25 1.15 24.20
N ASN A 503 -9.38 0.48 24.04
CA ASN A 503 -10.06 -0.22 25.14
C ASN A 503 -9.26 -1.43 25.63
N ASP A 504 -8.63 -2.17 24.71
CA ASP A 504 -7.80 -3.31 25.07
C ASP A 504 -6.60 -2.89 25.92
N ALA A 505 -5.89 -1.83 25.55
CA ALA A 505 -4.78 -1.28 26.34
C ALA A 505 -5.21 -0.89 27.76
N VAL A 506 -6.36 -0.22 27.92
CA VAL A 506 -6.93 0.11 29.24
C VAL A 506 -7.29 -1.14 30.03
N ASN A 507 -7.92 -2.12 29.41
CA ASN A 507 -8.31 -3.37 30.05
C ASN A 507 -7.08 -4.20 30.48
N GLN A 508 -6.03 -4.23 29.66
CA GLN A 508 -4.77 -4.89 30.00
C GLN A 508 -4.09 -4.22 31.20
N CYS A 509 -4.07 -2.87 31.25
CA CYS A 509 -3.58 -2.15 32.43
C CYS A 509 -4.32 -2.58 33.71
N LYS A 510 -5.65 -2.66 33.67
CA LYS A 510 -6.48 -3.00 34.85
C LYS A 510 -6.34 -4.47 35.29
N ASN A 511 -5.97 -5.38 34.40
CA ASN A 511 -6.00 -6.82 34.63
C ASN A 511 -4.59 -7.39 34.94
N GLU A 512 -3.91 -6.87 35.98
CA GLU A 512 -2.54 -7.23 36.46
C GLU A 512 -2.30 -8.73 36.83
N LYS A 513 -2.79 -9.71 36.06
CA LYS A 513 -2.67 -11.16 36.33
C LYS A 513 -2.05 -11.97 35.20
N SER A 514 -1.42 -11.34 34.21
CA SER A 514 -0.56 -12.09 33.28
C SER A 514 0.78 -12.36 33.96
N GLU A 515 0.94 -13.57 34.52
CA GLU A 515 2.25 -14.12 34.83
C GLU A 515 3.07 -14.19 33.53
N GLY A 516 3.96 -13.21 33.34
CA GLY A 516 4.86 -13.10 32.19
C GLY A 516 5.41 -11.68 32.05
N GLU A 517 6.56 -11.55 31.38
CA GLU A 517 7.15 -10.28 30.92
C GLU A 517 6.28 -9.71 29.78
N TYR A 518 5.02 -9.37 30.07
CA TYR A 518 4.08 -8.83 29.09
C TYR A 518 4.26 -7.32 28.99
N ASP A 519 4.68 -6.84 27.82
CA ASP A 519 4.93 -5.42 27.58
C ASP A 519 3.61 -4.67 27.37
N LEU A 520 3.05 -4.11 28.46
CA LEU A 520 1.81 -3.32 28.45
C LEU A 520 1.88 -2.09 27.54
N THR A 521 3.07 -1.65 27.15
CA THR A 521 3.24 -0.51 26.24
C THR A 521 2.96 -0.88 24.79
N HIS A 522 3.09 -2.15 24.41
CA HIS A 522 2.89 -2.58 23.02
C HIS A 522 1.46 -2.31 22.51
N PRO A 523 0.38 -2.69 23.21
CA PRO A 523 -0.98 -2.33 22.82
C PRO A 523 -1.22 -0.82 22.68
N TRP A 524 -0.53 0.00 23.47
CA TRP A 524 -0.66 1.46 23.38
C TRP A 524 0.12 2.05 22.20
N ASP A 525 1.30 1.49 21.89
CA ASP A 525 2.03 1.84 20.68
C ASP A 525 1.25 1.46 19.42
N GLU A 526 0.46 0.37 19.45
CA GLU A 526 -0.45 0.02 18.34
C GLU A 526 -1.54 1.07 18.14
N VAL A 527 -2.06 1.67 19.22
CA VAL A 527 -2.99 2.81 19.12
C VAL A 527 -2.33 3.96 18.37
N ALA A 528 -1.08 4.32 18.72
CA ALA A 528 -0.35 5.36 18.01
C ALA A 528 -0.18 5.02 16.52
N ALA A 529 0.17 3.77 16.21
CA ALA A 529 0.30 3.27 14.84
C ALA A 529 -1.01 3.41 14.02
N LEU A 530 -2.16 3.07 14.62
CA LEU A 530 -3.48 3.15 13.97
C LEU A 530 -4.06 4.57 13.88
N VAL A 531 -3.63 5.50 14.74
CA VAL A 531 -3.98 6.92 14.64
C VAL A 531 -3.15 7.61 13.56
N ILE A 532 -1.84 7.36 13.55
CA ILE A 532 -0.85 8.10 12.76
C ILE A 532 -0.71 7.49 11.37
N GLY A 533 -0.41 6.20 11.27
CA GLY A 533 -0.09 5.52 10.02
C GLY A 533 1.37 5.71 9.58
N SER A 534 1.88 4.77 8.80
CA SER A 534 3.27 4.77 8.33
C SER A 534 3.58 5.92 7.35
N LEU A 535 2.57 6.42 6.63
CA LEU A 535 2.74 7.42 5.57
C LEU A 535 3.00 8.85 6.07
N GLU A 536 2.72 9.12 7.34
CA GLU A 536 3.05 10.41 7.98
C GLU A 536 4.56 10.63 8.12
N GLY A 537 5.35 9.56 8.09
CA GLY A 537 6.79 9.62 8.27
C GLY A 537 7.21 10.03 9.69
N ILE A 538 8.48 10.40 9.84
CA ILE A 538 9.13 10.48 11.15
C ILE A 538 9.09 11.86 11.82
N GLN A 539 8.82 12.93 11.05
CA GLN A 539 8.96 14.31 11.50
C GLN A 539 7.77 14.73 12.38
N GLU A 540 8.03 15.60 13.36
CA GLU A 540 6.96 16.20 14.18
C GLU A 540 5.91 16.88 13.28
N GLY A 541 4.63 16.63 13.58
CA GLY A 541 3.50 17.11 12.77
C GLY A 541 3.12 16.20 11.60
N GLY A 542 3.97 15.21 11.26
CA GLY A 542 3.71 14.24 10.19
C GLY A 542 3.98 14.79 8.80
N ALA A 543 3.29 14.25 7.80
CA ALA A 543 3.48 14.64 6.41
C ALA A 543 2.88 16.03 6.14
N THR A 544 3.63 16.89 5.45
CA THR A 544 3.17 18.24 5.12
C THR A 544 2.20 18.27 3.94
N ASP A 545 2.26 17.28 3.05
CA ASP A 545 1.29 17.09 1.97
C ASP A 545 0.13 16.23 2.48
N GLY A 546 -1.07 16.81 2.50
CA GLY A 546 -2.29 16.12 2.93
C GLY A 546 -2.69 14.92 2.08
N ARG A 547 -1.98 14.62 0.97
CA ARG A 547 -2.19 13.43 0.14
C ARG A 547 -1.47 12.18 0.66
N ASP A 548 -0.44 12.33 1.52
CA ASP A 548 0.34 11.20 2.02
C ASP A 548 -0.45 10.39 3.07
N GLY A 549 -0.85 11.01 4.18
CA GLY A 549 -1.54 10.35 5.29
C GLY A 549 -2.96 9.85 4.98
N GLN A 550 -3.26 8.59 5.31
CA GLN A 550 -4.58 7.99 5.05
C GLN A 550 -5.49 7.90 6.29
N LEU A 551 -4.91 7.85 7.49
CA LEU A 551 -5.63 7.64 8.74
C LEU A 551 -6.09 8.96 9.40
N ILE A 552 -6.45 8.90 10.69
CA ILE A 552 -6.98 10.05 11.44
C ILE A 552 -6.01 11.22 11.44
N TRP A 553 -4.70 10.97 11.60
CA TRP A 553 -3.69 12.03 11.58
C TRP A 553 -3.67 12.81 10.27
N GLY A 554 -3.64 12.11 9.13
CA GLY A 554 -3.67 12.74 7.81
C GLY A 554 -4.98 13.46 7.54
N LEU A 555 -6.11 12.92 8.03
CA LEU A 555 -7.40 13.62 7.95
C LEU A 555 -7.41 14.91 8.77
N ASN A 556 -6.87 14.87 9.99
CA ASN A 556 -6.68 16.05 10.83
C ASN A 556 -5.78 17.09 10.18
N THR A 557 -4.71 16.69 9.50
CA THR A 557 -3.84 17.61 8.74
C THR A 557 -4.67 18.32 7.67
N ARG A 558 -5.42 17.57 6.84
CA ARG A 558 -6.28 18.17 5.80
C ARG A 558 -7.36 19.09 6.38
N ARG A 559 -8.04 18.68 7.44
CA ARG A 559 -9.12 19.48 8.04
C ARG A 559 -8.60 20.67 8.84
N GLY A 560 -7.44 20.55 9.48
CA GLY A 560 -6.74 21.64 10.15
C GLY A 560 -6.59 22.88 9.26
N PHE A 561 -6.09 22.68 8.04
CA PHE A 561 -5.97 23.77 7.05
C PHE A 561 -7.33 24.30 6.58
N GLN A 562 -8.31 23.43 6.36
CA GLN A 562 -9.61 23.81 5.79
C GLN A 562 -10.55 24.51 6.79
N PHE A 563 -10.41 24.20 8.08
CA PHE A 563 -11.22 24.73 9.17
C PHE A 563 -10.48 25.77 10.02
N GLN A 564 -9.24 26.12 9.62
CA GLN A 564 -8.38 27.08 10.32
C GLN A 564 -8.09 26.68 11.78
N THR A 565 -7.92 25.38 12.02
CA THR A 565 -7.65 24.77 13.33
C THR A 565 -6.20 24.31 13.43
N LEU A 566 -5.29 25.28 13.22
CA LEU A 566 -3.84 25.07 13.30
C LEU A 566 -3.29 25.53 14.66
N ASN A 567 -2.18 24.91 15.09
CA ASN A 567 -1.40 25.37 16.23
C ASN A 567 -0.38 26.46 15.82
N ASP A 568 0.39 26.96 16.77
CA ASP A 568 1.37 28.03 16.54
C ASP A 568 2.56 27.59 15.67
N GLN A 569 2.80 26.29 15.53
CA GLN A 569 3.82 25.71 14.64
C GLN A 569 3.31 25.50 13.21
N GLY A 570 2.02 25.73 12.95
CA GLY A 570 1.43 25.69 11.61
C GLY A 570 0.89 24.32 11.17
N TYR A 571 0.74 23.35 12.08
CA TYR A 571 0.08 22.06 11.80
C TYR A 571 -1.18 21.89 12.64
N SER A 572 -1.94 20.81 12.39
CA SER A 572 -3.25 20.59 13.02
C SER A 572 -3.19 20.64 14.55
N LYS A 573 -4.02 21.50 15.15
CA LYS A 573 -4.15 21.59 16.61
C LYS A 573 -4.62 20.26 17.21
N THR A 574 -5.53 19.56 16.54
CA THR A 574 -6.00 18.25 17.00
C THR A 574 -4.87 17.21 16.99
N ASN A 575 -3.97 17.25 16.01
CA ASN A 575 -2.79 16.36 16.01
C ASN A 575 -1.83 16.70 17.15
N SER A 576 -1.63 17.99 17.46
CA SER A 576 -0.88 18.44 18.63
C SER A 576 -1.47 17.89 19.93
N ASP A 577 -2.79 17.97 20.10
CA ASP A 577 -3.46 17.46 21.30
C ASP A 577 -3.44 15.91 21.35
N LEU A 578 -3.49 15.23 20.18
CA LEU A 578 -3.40 13.78 20.08
C LEU A 578 -2.02 13.26 20.49
N ILE A 579 -0.94 13.86 20.00
CA ILE A 579 0.42 13.41 20.34
C ILE A 579 0.72 13.63 21.82
N ASP A 580 0.26 14.73 22.41
CA ASP A 580 0.37 14.97 23.85
C ASP A 580 -0.39 13.89 24.65
N ALA A 581 -1.58 13.51 24.19
CA ALA A 581 -2.36 12.44 24.83
C ALA A 581 -1.71 11.05 24.66
N LEU A 582 -1.09 10.76 23.51
CA LEU A 582 -0.34 9.51 23.29
C LEU A 582 0.86 9.41 24.24
N TRP A 583 1.62 10.49 24.41
CA TRP A 583 2.73 10.55 25.37
C TRP A 583 2.25 10.44 26.82
N ALA A 584 1.14 11.11 27.16
CA ALA A 584 0.54 11.02 28.49
C ALA A 584 0.13 9.58 28.83
N GLY A 585 -0.60 8.90 27.94
CA GLY A 585 -1.06 7.53 28.17
C GLY A 585 0.10 6.55 28.30
N ARG A 586 1.19 6.76 27.56
CA ARG A 586 2.40 5.97 27.76
C ARG A 586 2.98 6.15 29.17
N GLY A 587 3.11 7.39 29.63
CA GLY A 587 3.58 7.67 30.99
C GLY A 587 2.65 7.11 32.08
N GLU A 588 1.34 7.04 31.80
CA GLU A 588 0.34 6.45 32.68
C GLU A 588 0.44 4.93 32.73
N ILE A 589 0.74 4.27 31.60
CA ILE A 589 1.05 2.83 31.55
C ILE A 589 2.32 2.52 32.33
N ASP A 590 3.39 3.29 32.12
CA ASP A 590 4.66 3.14 32.84
C ASP A 590 4.48 3.31 34.37
N ALA A 591 3.50 4.12 34.77
CA ALA A 591 3.14 4.35 36.17
C ALA A 591 2.08 3.38 36.72
N LEU A 592 1.50 2.51 35.89
CA LEU A 592 0.34 1.66 36.19
C LEU A 592 -0.87 2.46 36.72
N ASP A 593 -1.04 3.71 36.28
CA ASP A 593 -2.17 4.57 36.63
C ASP A 593 -3.33 4.38 35.63
N CYS A 594 -3.99 3.22 35.75
CA CYS A 594 -5.01 2.80 34.78
C CYS A 594 -6.27 3.69 34.77
N ASP A 595 -6.57 4.39 35.86
CA ASP A 595 -7.70 5.33 35.95
C ASP A 595 -7.42 6.60 35.13
N ARG A 596 -6.18 7.10 35.17
CA ARG A 596 -5.74 8.19 34.29
C ARG A 596 -5.65 7.74 32.85
N LEU A 597 -5.11 6.54 32.60
CA LEU A 597 -5.05 5.96 31.27
C LEU A 597 -6.43 5.89 30.63
N GLU A 598 -7.46 5.45 31.38
CA GLU A 598 -8.84 5.44 30.89
C GLU A 598 -9.36 6.85 30.55
N SER A 599 -8.99 7.86 31.34
CA SER A 599 -9.33 9.25 31.07
C SER A 599 -8.64 9.78 29.79
N THR A 600 -7.36 9.46 29.61
CA THR A 600 -6.57 9.80 28.42
C THR A 600 -7.09 9.06 27.18
N ALA A 601 -7.40 7.78 27.31
CA ALA A 601 -8.04 6.97 26.26
C ALA A 601 -9.36 7.60 25.80
N ASN A 602 -10.23 7.99 26.72
CA ASN A 602 -11.50 8.67 26.39
C ASN A 602 -11.27 10.06 25.75
N ASN A 603 -10.19 10.75 26.11
CA ASN A 603 -9.80 11.99 25.43
C ASN A 603 -9.37 11.73 23.98
N ILE A 604 -8.55 10.71 23.72
CA ILE A 604 -8.14 10.32 22.36
C ILE A 604 -9.37 9.95 21.51
N LYS A 605 -10.30 9.16 22.04
CA LYS A 605 -11.55 8.83 21.33
C LYS A 605 -12.32 10.10 20.89
N ARG A 606 -12.43 11.12 21.76
CA ARG A 606 -13.02 12.41 21.38
C ARG A 606 -12.21 13.16 20.34
N LEU A 607 -10.88 13.19 20.49
CA LEU A 607 -10.01 13.91 19.56
C LEU A 607 -10.07 13.32 18.14
N THR A 608 -10.15 11.99 18.03
CA THR A 608 -10.25 11.29 16.74
C THR A 608 -11.59 11.49 16.03
N LEU A 609 -12.65 11.92 16.73
CA LEU A 609 -13.95 12.26 16.12
C LEU A 609 -13.97 13.63 15.43
N ILE A 610 -13.17 14.59 15.91
CA ILE A 610 -13.11 15.96 15.36
C ILE A 610 -12.94 15.99 13.83
N PRO A 611 -11.95 15.29 13.23
CA PRO A 611 -11.76 15.34 11.78
C PRO A 611 -12.89 14.67 10.99
N LEU A 612 -13.59 13.70 11.58
CA LEU A 612 -14.77 13.07 10.97
C LEU A 612 -15.95 14.04 10.93
N LEU A 613 -16.21 14.73 12.04
CA LEU A 613 -17.23 15.78 12.14
C LEU A 613 -16.95 16.95 11.18
N GLN A 614 -15.69 17.43 11.14
CA GLN A 614 -15.25 18.43 10.16
C GLN A 614 -15.45 17.93 8.71
N SER A 615 -15.23 16.64 8.45
CA SER A 615 -15.46 16.07 7.12
C SER A 615 -16.94 16.09 6.72
N VAL A 616 -17.87 15.80 7.64
CA VAL A 616 -19.31 15.93 7.38
C VAL A 616 -19.65 17.35 6.94
N VAL A 617 -19.17 18.36 7.68
CA VAL A 617 -19.40 19.78 7.32
C VAL A 617 -18.75 20.14 5.99
N ARG A 618 -17.52 19.68 5.74
CA ARG A 618 -16.82 19.94 4.47
C ARG A 618 -17.60 19.41 3.28
N TYR A 619 -18.07 18.16 3.35
CA TYR A 619 -18.82 17.58 2.24
C TYR A 619 -20.25 18.12 2.15
N ALA A 620 -20.84 18.60 3.25
CA ALA A 620 -22.09 19.35 3.18
C ALA A 620 -21.92 20.60 2.29
N VAL A 621 -20.85 21.36 2.51
CA VAL A 621 -20.50 22.54 1.70
C VAL A 621 -20.24 22.19 0.24
N LEU A 622 -19.50 21.09 -0.03
CA LEU A 622 -19.19 20.69 -1.41
C LEU A 622 -20.42 20.14 -2.16
N ASN A 623 -21.39 19.57 -1.44
CA ASN A 623 -22.54 18.89 -2.02
C ASN A 623 -23.80 19.77 -2.14
N GLU A 624 -23.91 20.88 -1.41
CA GLU A 624 -25.08 21.78 -1.42
C GLU A 624 -25.48 22.31 -2.81
N GLY A 625 -24.47 22.48 -3.68
CA GLY A 625 -24.65 22.91 -5.06
C GLY A 625 -24.76 21.78 -6.09
N LEU A 626 -24.71 20.51 -5.66
CA LEU A 626 -24.76 19.36 -6.57
C LEU A 626 -26.18 18.84 -6.77
N GLU A 627 -26.40 18.26 -7.93
CA GLU A 627 -27.59 17.46 -8.23
C GLU A 627 -27.40 16.02 -7.74
N ALA A 628 -28.51 15.33 -7.45
CA ALA A 628 -28.49 13.93 -7.01
C ALA A 628 -27.80 12.99 -8.03
N THR A 629 -27.84 13.33 -9.31
CA THR A 629 -27.24 12.52 -10.39
C THR A 629 -25.76 12.82 -10.65
N SER A 630 -25.14 13.69 -9.84
CA SER A 630 -23.72 14.03 -9.99
C SER A 630 -22.82 12.80 -9.85
N THR A 631 -21.78 12.71 -10.66
CA THR A 631 -20.77 11.65 -10.64
C THR A 631 -19.55 11.99 -9.77
N ARG A 632 -19.56 13.16 -9.11
CA ARG A 632 -18.47 13.59 -8.23
C ARG A 632 -18.35 12.65 -7.03
N GLU A 633 -17.12 12.35 -6.63
CA GLU A 633 -16.83 11.55 -5.43
C GLU A 633 -17.36 12.21 -4.15
N ASP A 634 -17.51 13.54 -4.13
CA ASP A 634 -17.96 14.29 -2.96
C ASP A 634 -19.31 13.81 -2.38
N LEU A 635 -20.23 13.31 -3.22
CA LEU A 635 -21.48 12.71 -2.75
C LEU A 635 -21.23 11.43 -1.95
N ALA A 636 -20.38 10.56 -2.47
CA ALA A 636 -19.99 9.31 -1.80
C ALA A 636 -19.20 9.59 -0.52
N LEU A 637 -18.30 10.58 -0.55
CA LEU A 637 -17.51 11.00 0.60
C LEU A 637 -18.41 11.56 1.71
N GLY A 638 -19.34 12.46 1.36
CA GLY A 638 -20.28 13.03 2.32
C GLY A 638 -21.10 11.98 3.06
N GLU A 639 -21.62 10.98 2.35
CA GLU A 639 -22.31 9.86 2.97
C GLU A 639 -21.36 9.01 3.82
N THR A 640 -20.18 8.67 3.32
CA THR A 640 -19.23 7.80 4.03
C THR A 640 -18.82 8.41 5.37
N TYR A 641 -18.51 9.71 5.40
CA TYR A 641 -18.19 10.41 6.65
C TYR A 641 -19.40 10.57 7.57
N ALA A 642 -20.60 10.79 7.03
CA ALA A 642 -21.82 10.82 7.83
C ALA A 642 -22.07 9.45 8.49
N LEU A 643 -21.94 8.36 7.74
CA LEU A 643 -22.06 6.98 8.25
C LEU A 643 -21.00 6.64 9.32
N ALA A 644 -19.84 7.30 9.32
CA ALA A 644 -18.81 7.11 10.33
C ALA A 644 -19.10 7.81 11.67
N VAL A 645 -20.04 8.77 11.71
CA VAL A 645 -20.37 9.51 12.94
C VAL A 645 -21.82 9.39 13.36
N LEU A 646 -22.75 9.10 12.44
CA LEU A 646 -24.19 9.03 12.71
C LEU A 646 -24.54 8.06 13.85
N PRO A 647 -23.99 6.84 13.94
CA PRO A 647 -24.29 5.95 15.07
C PRO A 647 -23.92 6.57 16.43
N ILE A 648 -22.83 7.34 16.48
CA ILE A 648 -22.36 8.02 17.70
C ILE A 648 -23.21 9.26 18.00
N ILE A 649 -23.57 10.02 16.96
CA ILE A 649 -24.42 11.22 17.09
C ILE A 649 -25.83 10.84 17.53
N ASP A 650 -26.44 9.82 16.93
CA ASP A 650 -27.79 9.36 17.28
C ASP A 650 -27.89 8.92 18.75
N ALA A 651 -26.82 8.36 19.30
CA ALA A 651 -26.76 7.95 20.71
C ALA A 651 -26.77 9.13 21.70
N VAL A 652 -26.38 10.34 21.27
CA VAL A 652 -26.28 11.53 22.14
C VAL A 652 -27.26 12.65 21.80
N ASP A 653 -27.62 12.83 20.53
CA ASP A 653 -28.61 13.80 20.04
C ASP A 653 -29.23 13.33 18.71
N GLU A 654 -30.33 12.59 18.82
CA GLU A 654 -31.10 12.05 17.69
C GLU A 654 -31.57 13.13 16.70
N ASN A 655 -31.86 14.35 17.17
CA ASN A 655 -32.31 15.45 16.31
C ASN A 655 -31.20 15.92 15.36
N SER A 656 -29.97 16.13 15.87
CA SER A 656 -28.83 16.43 15.01
C SER A 656 -28.54 15.28 14.06
N GLY A 657 -28.67 14.04 14.54
CA GLY A 657 -28.57 12.84 13.72
C GLY A 657 -29.56 12.82 12.56
N GLU A 658 -30.82 13.18 12.79
CA GLU A 658 -31.85 13.29 11.75
C GLU A 658 -31.49 14.34 10.70
N VAL A 659 -31.11 15.55 11.12
CA VAL A 659 -30.70 16.62 10.19
C VAL A 659 -29.51 16.18 9.33
N ILE A 660 -28.49 15.55 9.93
CA ILE A 660 -27.33 15.05 9.19
C ILE A 660 -27.76 13.93 8.23
N ARG A 661 -28.59 12.99 8.68
CA ARG A 661 -29.05 11.85 7.88
C ARG A 661 -29.81 12.29 6.64
N GLU A 662 -30.78 13.19 6.79
CA GLU A 662 -31.61 13.69 5.70
C GLU A 662 -30.82 14.46 4.64
N ASN A 663 -29.69 15.06 5.03
CA ASN A 663 -28.89 15.92 4.14
C ASN A 663 -27.68 15.21 3.53
N MET A 664 -27.08 14.27 4.27
CA MET A 664 -25.79 13.65 3.92
C MET A 664 -25.91 12.23 3.40
N ILE A 665 -26.96 11.49 3.75
CA ILE A 665 -27.19 10.16 3.18
C ILE A 665 -27.75 10.33 1.78
N HIS A 666 -26.99 9.90 0.78
CA HIS A 666 -27.32 10.12 -0.61
C HIS A 666 -28.59 9.37 -1.01
N ASN A 667 -29.47 10.04 -1.75
CA ASN A 667 -30.64 9.46 -2.39
C ASN A 667 -30.76 10.00 -3.81
N ASP A 668 -30.90 9.11 -4.79
CA ASP A 668 -30.95 9.45 -6.22
C ASP A 668 -32.10 10.41 -6.60
N ASN A 669 -33.12 10.53 -5.76
CA ASN A 669 -34.31 11.33 -6.02
C ASN A 669 -34.39 12.62 -5.21
N LEU A 670 -33.44 12.84 -4.28
CA LEU A 670 -33.47 13.99 -3.38
C LEU A 670 -32.24 14.85 -3.62
N LYS A 671 -32.45 16.17 -3.67
CA LYS A 671 -31.33 17.12 -3.74
C LYS A 671 -30.44 16.92 -2.50
N PRO A 672 -29.13 16.64 -2.67
CA PRO A 672 -28.19 16.58 -1.56
C PRO A 672 -28.19 17.89 -0.76
N VAL A 673 -28.06 17.78 0.56
CA VAL A 673 -27.90 18.92 1.48
C VAL A 673 -29.00 19.98 1.27
N SER A 674 -30.26 19.52 1.15
CA SER A 674 -31.40 20.38 0.83
C SER A 674 -31.71 21.44 1.89
N ALA A 675 -31.38 21.18 3.17
CA ALA A 675 -31.50 22.13 4.28
C ALA A 675 -30.36 23.18 4.29
N GLY A 676 -29.34 22.97 3.47
CA GLY A 676 -28.16 23.83 3.35
C GLY A 676 -27.00 23.44 4.26
N ALA A 677 -25.79 23.78 3.85
CA ALA A 677 -24.56 23.31 4.50
C ALA A 677 -24.44 23.82 5.94
N GLN A 678 -24.95 25.03 6.22
CA GLN A 678 -24.97 25.61 7.56
C GLN A 678 -25.91 24.86 8.51
N ALA A 679 -27.05 24.33 8.04
CA ALA A 679 -27.95 23.54 8.88
C ALA A 679 -27.28 22.24 9.33
N VAL A 680 -26.54 21.59 8.42
CA VAL A 680 -25.70 20.43 8.76
C VAL A 680 -24.60 20.83 9.74
N ALA A 681 -23.97 21.98 9.56
CA ALA A 681 -22.94 22.47 10.48
C ALA A 681 -23.49 22.75 11.89
N ASP A 682 -24.66 23.38 12.00
CA ASP A 682 -25.32 23.64 13.28
C ASP A 682 -25.66 22.33 14.02
N ALA A 683 -26.13 21.31 13.29
CA ALA A 683 -26.37 19.97 13.84
C ALA A 683 -25.08 19.29 14.30
N VAL A 684 -24.01 19.33 13.48
CA VAL A 684 -22.69 18.82 13.87
C VAL A 684 -22.17 19.51 15.12
N GLY A 685 -22.32 20.83 15.22
CA GLY A 685 -21.91 21.58 16.41
C GLY A 685 -22.67 21.16 17.67
N THR A 686 -23.99 21.05 17.57
CA THR A 686 -24.85 20.65 18.70
C THR A 686 -24.48 19.25 19.20
N ALA A 687 -24.32 18.29 18.29
CA ALA A 687 -23.86 16.95 18.63
C ALA A 687 -22.45 16.95 19.23
N ALA A 688 -21.53 17.75 18.69
CA ALA A 688 -20.17 17.87 19.21
C ALA A 688 -20.14 18.43 20.64
N GLU A 689 -20.98 19.41 20.97
CA GLU A 689 -21.12 19.93 22.34
C GLU A 689 -21.61 18.82 23.30
N ALA A 690 -22.60 18.03 22.89
CA ALA A 690 -23.08 16.88 23.66
C ALA A 690 -21.98 15.81 23.89
N LEU A 691 -21.05 15.65 22.94
CA LEU A 691 -19.87 14.78 23.05
C LEU A 691 -18.71 15.40 23.85
N GLY A 692 -18.85 16.63 24.33
CA GLY A 692 -17.81 17.36 25.06
C GLY A 692 -16.67 17.86 24.17
N ILE A 693 -16.89 17.98 22.86
CA ILE A 693 -15.93 18.53 21.90
C ILE A 693 -16.09 20.05 21.86
N ARG A 694 -14.98 20.77 22.06
CA ARG A 694 -14.99 22.23 22.12
C ARG A 694 -15.04 22.85 20.73
N CYS A 695 -15.72 23.99 20.63
CA CYS A 695 -15.78 24.75 19.39
C CYS A 695 -14.42 25.15 18.79
N SER A 696 -13.42 25.40 19.65
CA SER A 696 -12.06 25.69 19.22
C SER A 696 -11.36 24.54 18.47
N HIS A 697 -11.90 23.33 18.55
CA HIS A 697 -11.40 22.16 17.83
C HIS A 697 -12.10 21.96 16.48
N LEU A 698 -13.38 22.29 16.40
CA LEU A 698 -14.13 22.18 15.14
C LEU A 698 -13.71 23.24 14.14
N GLY A 699 -13.51 24.49 14.58
CA GLY A 699 -13.23 25.61 13.69
C GLY A 699 -14.39 25.91 12.75
N SER A 700 -14.11 26.59 11.65
CA SER A 700 -15.13 26.97 10.67
C SER A 700 -14.55 27.12 9.27
N THR A 701 -15.42 27.08 8.26
CA THR A 701 -15.10 27.42 6.88
C THR A 701 -15.72 28.77 6.53
N SER A 702 -15.38 29.34 5.37
CA SER A 702 -16.03 30.57 4.89
C SER A 702 -17.53 30.42 4.58
N GLN A 703 -18.03 29.18 4.47
CA GLN A 703 -19.39 28.87 4.02
C GLN A 703 -20.26 28.24 5.12
N ALA A 704 -19.64 27.63 6.12
CA ALA A 704 -20.33 26.96 7.21
C ALA A 704 -19.51 27.03 8.51
N ASP A 705 -20.18 27.39 9.60
CA ASP A 705 -19.62 27.52 10.94
C ASP A 705 -20.41 26.65 11.94
N PRO A 706 -19.90 25.48 12.36
CA PRO A 706 -20.59 24.62 13.32
C PRO A 706 -20.73 25.24 14.72
N CYS A 707 -19.99 26.32 15.00
CA CYS A 707 -19.97 26.97 16.30
C CYS A 707 -20.84 28.23 16.39
N ARG A 708 -21.54 28.56 15.31
CA ARG A 708 -22.35 29.78 15.20
C ARG A 708 -23.40 29.93 16.32
N ASN A 709 -24.05 28.82 16.69
CA ASN A 709 -25.17 28.82 17.64
C ASN A 709 -24.78 28.34 19.05
N ILE A 710 -23.52 27.93 19.24
CA ILE A 710 -23.01 27.42 20.52
C ILE A 710 -22.52 28.62 21.32
N VAL A 711 -23.39 29.16 22.17
CA VAL A 711 -23.06 30.32 23.01
C VAL A 711 -22.03 29.90 24.05
N SER A 712 -20.88 30.58 24.04
CA SER A 712 -19.78 30.36 24.98
C SER A 712 -20.22 30.53 26.44
N SER A 713 -20.41 29.42 27.14
CA SER A 713 -20.45 29.38 28.60
C SER A 713 -19.03 29.47 29.20
N SER A 714 -18.17 30.37 28.71
CA SER A 714 -16.97 30.76 29.43
C SER A 714 -16.38 32.10 28.96
N SER A 715 -16.45 33.07 29.89
CA SER A 715 -15.73 34.36 29.96
C SER A 715 -16.20 35.52 29.07
N ALA A 716 -17.04 36.36 29.67
CA ALA A 716 -16.94 37.79 29.46
C ALA A 716 -15.58 38.30 29.97
N SER A 717 -14.74 38.82 29.08
CA SER A 717 -13.86 39.95 29.39
C SER A 717 -13.39 40.67 28.13
N SER A 718 -13.95 41.87 27.97
CA SER A 718 -13.54 43.03 27.18
C SER A 718 -13.18 42.85 25.70
N GLN A 719 -14.14 43.26 24.86
CA GLN A 719 -13.84 44.05 23.67
C GLN A 719 -12.85 45.17 23.99
N MET A 720 -11.76 45.26 23.24
CA MET A 720 -11.17 46.55 22.92
C MET A 720 -10.79 46.56 21.45
N SER A 721 -11.66 47.17 20.66
CA SER A 721 -11.46 47.56 19.28
C SER A 721 -10.29 48.54 19.19
N LEU A 722 -9.20 48.13 18.55
CA LEU A 722 -8.16 49.03 18.06
C LEU A 722 -8.22 49.05 16.52
N LEU A 723 -8.91 50.06 16.02
CA LEU A 723 -8.75 50.59 14.68
C LEU A 723 -7.33 51.14 14.53
N PHE A 724 -6.53 50.64 13.59
CA PHE A 724 -5.51 51.45 12.92
C PHE A 724 -5.42 51.11 11.42
N PRO A 725 -5.10 52.11 10.58
CA PRO A 725 -5.47 52.16 9.18
C PRO A 725 -4.43 51.53 8.23
N SER A 726 -4.93 51.27 7.02
CA SER A 726 -4.24 50.93 5.78
C SER A 726 -2.92 51.68 5.53
N SER A 727 -1.86 50.93 5.17
CA SER A 727 -1.15 51.06 3.87
C SER A 727 0.18 50.27 3.83
N ILE A 728 0.49 49.77 2.61
CA ILE A 728 1.77 49.17 2.13
C ILE A 728 1.99 47.70 2.55
N GLY A 729 2.17 46.70 1.67
CA GLY A 729 2.23 46.63 0.21
C GLY A 729 2.53 45.17 -0.22
N LEU A 730 1.84 44.72 -1.27
CA LEU A 730 2.19 43.64 -2.22
C LEU A 730 3.38 42.72 -1.86
N VAL A 731 3.11 41.44 -1.57
CA VAL A 731 3.50 40.25 -2.38
C VAL A 731 2.67 39.05 -1.88
N ALA A 732 1.56 38.73 -2.53
CA ALA A 732 0.85 37.45 -2.35
C ALA A 732 -0.09 37.22 -3.53
N SER A 733 0.46 36.74 -4.64
CA SER A 733 -0.33 36.18 -5.74
C SER A 733 0.46 35.06 -6.40
N ILE A 734 -0.24 33.98 -6.74
CA ILE A 734 0.22 32.69 -7.30
C ILE A 734 0.40 31.61 -6.23
N TRP A 735 -0.70 31.10 -5.67
CA TRP A 735 -0.83 29.74 -5.11
C TRP A 735 -2.33 29.37 -5.03
N TYR A 736 -3.06 29.55 -6.13
CA TYR A 736 -4.45 29.09 -6.26
C TYR A 736 -4.74 28.66 -7.71
N MET A 737 -4.27 27.46 -8.04
CA MET A 737 -4.84 26.55 -9.04
C MET A 737 -3.99 25.27 -8.99
N LEU A 738 -4.64 24.14 -8.72
CA LEU A 738 -4.10 22.79 -8.41
C LEU A 738 -4.00 22.49 -6.91
N LEU A 739 -5.16 22.25 -6.29
CA LEU A 739 -5.37 21.20 -5.30
C LEU A 739 -6.72 20.57 -5.57
#